data_AF-A0AAN8JK30-F1
#
_entry.id   AF-A0AAN8JK30-F1
#
_cell.length_a   1.000
_cell.length_b   1.000
_cell.length_c   1.000
_cell.angle_alpha   90.00
_cell.angle_beta   90.00
_cell.angle_gamma   90.00
#
_symmetry.space_group_name_H-M   'P 1'
#
loop_
_entity.id
_entity.type
_entity.pdbx_description
1 polymer ?
#
loop_
_entity_poly.entity_id
_entity_poly.type
_entity_poly.pdbx_seq_one_letter_code
_entity_poly.pdbx_strand_id
1 'polypeptide(L)'
;MAQGSQFNPVAMKKLLEGIQNDLKTLSSESKKKHVEVKESAETVQLKLRTISAKNENLITGLIPASSEIIQPFVLGCATKNPKIVQLSLSCVQKLVSHEAISTAAAEAIINMLWSLMEAGMEELKLLQTAILLITTNCVVQHDSLAKALVLCFRLHFTKDSTTINTAAATIKQLVSIVFDRVIAEDKLPTNEPLPEMDAGELKAGSRTPPTSLKPCAGDAYLLFQDLCQLVNADQPFWLLGMTEMTRTFGLELLESVLKTYPTIFQKYPEFSFMLKERVCPLVIKLFSPSLKYRQGVPPPPSPAPVEKPFYPIVMRLLRIVSNLIKNYYLLLVTECEIFLSLLVKFLDAEKPLWQRCLALEVMHKLCVDPELVKNFVISYDMKPHSTKIFRDIIDSLGAFIQSRFMNPPGGPAAQSGLKVQDIQGTPPALVAGLPVGGGVSPQPAFMYRGVWIPLVMNIPQGQTKPIFLEMLDKIDPPPVLEGYGVTVAFHCLLELGKSVQILITGDNSENKKEQNKTEDSQDNADEQKDDVESKLQNSLIDSSWCGMLAALSLLLDASTDEAATESILKCQESYASLCGQLRLNTPRDAFITSLCKGSLPPHYTLTVLNTQNNGNSGQKVAMSRSPSQDLQIAGTEAMERSHVVAVGTALPTASLPAGAHQGPVMLTAKNIQCMRALLSLAHCRGDMLGSAWHLVLTTLQHLVWILGLKPSNGGSLKIGQQLNESSSTVITTAVMADLQVLSAMLSRLFESSQYLDDVALHHLIDALCKLSTESMELAYSNREPSLFAVAKLLETGLVNLSRVEVLWKPVTAHLLEVGGL
;
A
#
# COMPACT_ATOMS: atom_id res chain seq x y z
N MET A 1 14.01 -21.38 28.64
CA MET A 1 14.27 -22.59 27.81
C MET A 1 14.72 -23.75 28.70
N ALA A 2 13.85 -24.19 29.60
CA ALA A 2 14.09 -25.43 30.35
C ALA A 2 13.21 -26.50 29.69
N GLN A 3 13.84 -27.39 28.91
CA GLN A 3 13.41 -28.70 28.44
C GLN A 3 13.90 -28.93 27.00
N GLY A 4 14.96 -29.73 26.85
CA GLY A 4 15.24 -30.35 25.55
C GLY A 4 16.70 -30.59 25.14
N SER A 5 17.72 -30.17 25.89
CA SER A 5 19.10 -30.59 25.57
C SER A 5 19.34 -32.00 26.11
N GLN A 6 19.36 -32.98 25.19
CA GLN A 6 19.75 -34.36 25.49
C GLN A 6 21.10 -34.37 26.23
N PHE A 7 21.08 -34.80 27.50
CA PHE A 7 22.27 -34.99 28.32
C PHE A 7 23.17 -36.06 27.69
N ASN A 8 24.27 -35.63 27.06
CA ASN A 8 25.27 -36.54 26.52
C ASN A 8 26.51 -36.59 27.45
N PRO A 9 26.62 -37.59 28.34
CA PRO A 9 27.77 -37.72 29.26
C PRO A 9 29.14 -37.83 28.54
N VAL A 10 29.16 -38.25 27.27
CA VAL A 10 30.38 -38.30 26.45
C VAL A 10 30.85 -36.88 26.05
N ALA A 11 29.92 -35.97 25.77
CA ALA A 11 30.25 -34.58 25.45
C ALA A 11 30.84 -33.83 26.65
N MET A 12 30.35 -34.13 27.86
CA MET A 12 30.83 -33.51 29.10
C MET A 12 32.23 -34.00 29.53
N LYS A 13 32.54 -35.29 29.33
CA LYS A 13 33.94 -35.77 29.53
C LYS A 13 34.91 -35.14 28.55
N LYS A 14 34.53 -35.01 27.27
CA LYS A 14 35.35 -34.31 26.26
C LYS A 14 35.55 -32.83 26.60
N LEU A 15 34.56 -32.15 27.15
CA LEU A 15 34.69 -30.77 27.63
C LEU A 15 35.72 -30.66 28.75
N LEU A 16 35.65 -31.57 29.74
CA LEU A 16 36.52 -31.55 30.91
C LEU A 16 37.99 -31.86 30.53
N GLU A 17 38.21 -32.81 29.62
CA GLU A 17 39.51 -33.07 29.00
C GLU A 17 40.02 -31.88 28.19
N GLY A 18 39.14 -31.22 27.44
CA GLY A 18 39.44 -30.01 26.69
C GLY A 18 39.91 -28.86 27.58
N ILE A 19 39.15 -28.55 28.64
CA ILE A 19 39.51 -27.49 29.61
C ILE A 19 40.82 -27.82 30.33
N GLN A 20 41.04 -29.08 30.71
CA GLN A 20 42.31 -29.49 31.34
C GLN A 20 43.52 -29.31 30.41
N ASN A 21 43.35 -29.60 29.11
CA ASN A 21 44.39 -29.39 28.12
C ASN A 21 44.64 -27.90 27.85
N ASP A 22 43.58 -27.08 27.80
CA ASP A 22 43.68 -25.64 27.62
C ASP A 22 44.38 -24.99 28.84
N LEU A 23 44.06 -25.41 30.07
CA LEU A 23 44.74 -24.95 31.29
C LEU A 23 46.21 -25.38 31.36
N LYS A 24 46.57 -26.58 30.88
CA LYS A 24 47.97 -27.02 30.78
C LYS A 24 48.75 -26.17 29.79
N THR A 25 48.14 -25.88 28.65
CA THR A 25 48.73 -25.02 27.61
C THR A 25 48.92 -23.60 28.13
N LEU A 26 47.89 -23.04 28.79
CA LEU A 26 47.94 -21.73 29.44
C LEU A 26 49.05 -21.64 30.50
N SER A 27 49.16 -22.65 31.37
CA SER A 27 50.25 -22.74 32.36
C SER A 27 51.62 -22.82 31.67
N SER A 28 51.74 -23.56 30.57
CA SER A 28 53.01 -23.71 29.84
C SER A 28 53.50 -22.43 29.16
N GLU A 29 52.59 -21.65 28.57
CA GLU A 29 52.88 -20.37 27.92
C GLU A 29 53.16 -19.24 28.93
N SER A 30 52.66 -19.36 30.17
CA SER A 30 52.81 -18.33 31.21
C SER A 30 54.13 -18.44 32.01
N LYS A 31 54.95 -19.48 31.76
CA LYS A 31 56.05 -19.98 32.61
C LYS A 31 57.16 -18.99 33.04
N LYS A 32 57.30 -17.80 32.44
CA LYS A 32 58.39 -16.84 32.79
C LYS A 32 58.00 -15.36 32.95
N LYS A 33 56.82 -14.94 32.48
CA LYS A 33 56.41 -13.51 32.51
C LYS A 33 55.17 -13.22 33.36
N HIS A 34 54.33 -14.22 33.62
CA HIS A 34 53.04 -14.03 34.29
C HIS A 34 52.80 -15.17 35.30
N VAL A 35 53.43 -15.07 36.48
CA VAL A 35 53.42 -16.12 37.52
C VAL A 35 52.01 -16.33 38.10
N GLU A 36 51.25 -15.25 38.28
CA GLU A 36 49.88 -15.28 38.83
C GLU A 36 48.90 -16.10 37.97
N VAL A 37 49.02 -16.03 36.64
CA VAL A 37 48.19 -16.81 35.69
C VAL A 37 48.50 -18.30 35.84
N LYS A 38 49.78 -18.65 36.04
CA LYS A 38 50.23 -20.03 36.19
C LYS A 38 49.71 -20.65 37.50
N GLU A 39 49.86 -19.95 38.62
CA GLU A 39 49.39 -20.42 39.93
C GLU A 39 47.87 -20.62 39.97
N SER A 40 47.13 -19.68 39.37
CA SER A 40 45.68 -19.79 39.24
C SER A 40 45.27 -20.98 38.36
N ALA A 41 45.94 -21.21 37.23
CA ALA A 41 45.65 -22.34 36.33
C ALA A 41 45.93 -23.70 36.99
N GLU A 42 47.00 -23.83 37.77
CA GLU A 42 47.35 -25.06 38.51
C GLU A 42 46.36 -25.34 39.65
N THR A 43 45.91 -24.28 40.34
CA THR A 43 44.89 -24.38 41.40
C THR A 43 43.54 -24.83 40.85
N VAL A 44 43.09 -24.26 39.73
CA VAL A 44 41.84 -24.65 39.06
C VAL A 44 41.91 -26.07 38.49
N GLN A 45 43.06 -26.53 37.99
CA GLN A 45 43.23 -27.92 37.56
C GLN A 45 43.01 -28.93 38.69
N LEU A 46 43.51 -28.65 39.90
CA LEU A 46 43.30 -29.50 41.08
C LEU A 46 41.83 -29.54 41.50
N LYS A 47 41.15 -28.39 41.46
CA LYS A 47 39.71 -28.30 41.76
C LYS A 47 38.86 -29.05 40.73
N LEU A 48 39.16 -28.93 39.42
CA LEU A 48 38.45 -29.67 38.37
C LEU A 48 38.56 -31.19 38.54
N ARG A 49 39.73 -31.71 38.95
CA ARG A 49 39.90 -33.14 39.29
C ARG A 49 39.05 -33.55 40.49
N THR A 50 38.93 -32.67 41.49
CA THR A 50 38.14 -32.92 42.69
C THR A 50 36.63 -32.92 42.40
N ILE A 51 36.16 -32.00 41.55
CA ILE A 51 34.75 -31.92 41.12
C ILE A 51 34.39 -33.14 40.24
N SER A 52 35.29 -33.55 39.35
CA SER A 52 35.12 -34.75 38.53
C SER A 52 35.07 -36.05 39.35
N ALA A 53 35.63 -36.05 40.56
CA ALA A 53 35.64 -37.22 41.44
C ALA A 53 34.42 -37.28 42.37
N LYS A 54 33.74 -36.14 42.63
CA LYS A 54 32.70 -36.02 43.67
C LYS A 54 31.25 -36.01 43.15
N ASN A 55 30.99 -35.61 41.90
CA ASN A 55 29.62 -35.41 41.41
C ASN A 55 29.28 -36.32 40.22
N GLU A 56 28.16 -37.06 40.30
CA GLU A 56 27.64 -37.87 39.18
C GLU A 56 27.09 -36.98 38.03
N ASN A 57 26.45 -35.84 38.38
CA ASN A 57 26.04 -34.81 37.42
C ASN A 57 27.03 -33.65 37.42
N LEU A 58 27.98 -33.68 36.47
CA LEU A 58 29.08 -32.72 36.37
C LEU A 58 28.60 -31.25 36.27
N ILE A 59 27.46 -30.98 35.62
CA ILE A 59 26.91 -29.62 35.43
C ILE A 59 26.50 -29.00 36.78
N THR A 60 25.89 -29.77 37.68
CA THR A 60 25.43 -29.32 39.00
C THR A 60 26.59 -28.92 39.91
N GLY A 61 27.78 -29.51 39.70
CA GLY A 61 29.02 -29.13 40.39
C GLY A 61 29.83 -28.02 39.71
N LEU A 62 29.70 -27.86 38.38
CA LEU A 62 30.42 -26.86 37.60
C LEU A 62 29.80 -25.47 37.70
N ILE A 63 28.47 -25.35 37.76
CA ILE A 63 27.78 -24.04 37.82
C ILE A 63 28.21 -23.25 39.07
N PRO A 64 28.19 -23.78 40.31
CA PRO A 64 28.60 -23.02 41.49
C PRO A 64 30.09 -22.66 41.51
N ALA A 65 30.95 -23.52 40.93
CA ALA A 65 32.40 -23.33 40.87
C ALA A 65 32.87 -22.53 39.64
N SER A 66 31.94 -22.15 38.75
CA SER A 66 32.27 -21.53 37.46
C SER A 66 33.04 -20.21 37.59
N SER A 67 32.75 -19.40 38.62
CA SER A 67 33.44 -18.13 38.86
C SER A 67 34.94 -18.30 39.12
N GLU A 68 35.31 -19.34 39.88
CA GLU A 68 36.70 -19.69 40.16
C GLU A 68 37.38 -20.35 38.95
N ILE A 69 36.64 -21.17 38.18
CA ILE A 69 37.16 -21.84 36.98
C ILE A 69 37.54 -20.83 35.89
N ILE A 70 36.80 -19.72 35.80
CA ILE A 70 37.02 -18.67 34.79
C ILE A 70 38.16 -17.72 35.17
N GLN A 71 38.50 -17.61 36.46
CA GLN A 71 39.55 -16.71 36.97
C GLN A 71 40.92 -16.81 36.26
N PRO A 72 41.52 -18.00 36.02
CA PRO A 72 42.80 -18.09 35.29
C PRO A 72 42.70 -17.56 33.85
N PHE A 73 41.55 -17.72 33.21
CA PHE A 73 41.31 -17.19 31.86
C PHE A 73 41.14 -15.67 31.88
N VAL A 74 40.48 -15.11 32.89
CA VAL A 74 40.37 -13.66 33.11
C VAL A 74 41.75 -13.03 33.30
N LEU A 75 42.58 -13.62 34.17
CA LEU A 75 43.96 -13.19 34.38
C LEU A 75 44.80 -13.34 33.11
N GLY A 76 44.62 -14.44 32.38
CA GLY A 76 45.25 -14.64 31.07
C GLY A 76 44.90 -13.54 30.07
N CYS A 77 43.64 -13.12 30.03
CA CYS A 77 43.18 -12.01 29.18
C CYS A 77 43.76 -10.66 29.63
N ALA A 78 43.94 -10.43 30.94
CA ALA A 78 44.55 -9.23 31.49
C ALA A 78 46.04 -9.05 31.08
N THR A 79 46.73 -10.13 30.68
CA THR A 79 48.13 -10.04 30.21
C THR A 79 48.31 -9.28 28.89
N LYS A 80 47.21 -9.05 28.15
CA LYS A 80 47.19 -8.40 26.82
C LYS A 80 48.11 -9.05 25.77
N ASN A 81 48.56 -10.28 25.99
CA ASN A 81 49.35 -11.04 25.01
C ASN A 81 48.40 -11.79 24.06
N PRO A 82 48.46 -11.56 22.73
CA PRO A 82 47.50 -12.12 21.78
C PRO A 82 47.40 -13.64 21.85
N LYS A 83 48.51 -14.37 21.99
CA LYS A 83 48.48 -15.84 22.05
C LYS A 83 47.74 -16.35 23.30
N ILE A 84 47.97 -15.71 24.44
CA ILE A 84 47.35 -16.08 25.73
C ILE A 84 45.86 -15.72 25.70
N VAL A 85 45.52 -14.51 25.21
CA VAL A 85 44.15 -14.04 25.06
C VAL A 85 43.33 -14.96 24.15
N GLN A 86 43.89 -15.38 23.00
CA GLN A 86 43.22 -16.30 22.07
C GLN A 86 42.91 -17.66 22.70
N LEU A 87 43.86 -18.23 23.45
CA LEU A 87 43.66 -19.49 24.18
C LEU A 87 42.59 -19.34 25.26
N SER A 88 42.67 -18.27 26.07
CA SER A 88 41.69 -17.97 27.11
C SER A 88 40.28 -17.78 26.56
N LEU A 89 40.10 -16.96 25.51
CA LEU A 89 38.79 -16.73 24.88
C LEU A 89 38.21 -18.02 24.29
N SER A 90 39.02 -18.84 23.63
CA SER A 90 38.57 -20.12 23.05
C SER A 90 38.07 -21.07 24.14
N CYS A 91 38.72 -21.11 25.31
CA CYS A 91 38.26 -21.95 26.42
C CYS A 91 36.99 -21.39 27.07
N VAL A 92 36.87 -20.05 27.21
CA VAL A 92 35.65 -19.40 27.69
C VAL A 92 34.47 -19.73 26.76
N GLN A 93 34.66 -19.65 25.44
CA GLN A 93 33.61 -20.01 24.47
C GLN A 93 33.15 -21.47 24.64
N LYS A 94 34.07 -22.43 24.80
CA LYS A 94 33.70 -23.84 25.06
C LYS A 94 32.87 -23.98 26.34
N LEU A 95 33.24 -23.30 27.41
CA LEU A 95 32.49 -23.30 28.68
C LEU A 95 31.07 -22.73 28.51
N VAL A 96 30.94 -21.65 27.73
CA VAL A 96 29.65 -21.02 27.45
C VAL A 96 28.74 -21.95 26.65
N SER A 97 29.26 -22.60 25.59
CA SER A 97 28.48 -23.49 24.71
C SER A 97 27.86 -24.70 25.43
N HIS A 98 28.38 -25.08 26.59
CA HIS A 98 27.92 -26.21 27.38
C HIS A 98 27.05 -25.81 28.59
N GLU A 99 26.56 -24.57 28.64
CA GLU A 99 25.63 -24.06 29.68
C GLU A 99 26.17 -24.17 31.13
N ALA A 100 27.50 -24.18 31.32
CA ALA A 100 28.14 -24.44 32.61
C ALA A 100 28.54 -23.16 33.38
N ILE A 101 27.75 -22.09 33.31
CA ILE A 101 28.12 -20.74 33.80
C ILE A 101 27.09 -20.19 34.79
N SER A 102 27.56 -19.67 35.94
CA SER A 102 26.75 -18.93 36.92
C SER A 102 26.62 -17.43 36.60
N THR A 103 25.71 -16.73 37.27
CA THR A 103 25.53 -15.26 37.15
C THR A 103 26.82 -14.48 37.45
N ALA A 104 27.50 -14.80 38.54
CA ALA A 104 28.75 -14.15 38.93
C ALA A 104 29.88 -14.41 37.91
N ALA A 105 29.94 -15.61 37.34
CA ALA A 105 30.88 -15.96 36.29
C ALA A 105 30.61 -15.18 34.98
N ALA A 106 29.34 -15.01 34.61
CA ALA A 106 28.96 -14.25 33.42
C ALA A 106 29.35 -12.77 33.55
N GLU A 107 29.15 -12.15 34.72
CA GLU A 107 29.58 -10.78 34.98
C GLU A 107 31.12 -10.62 34.87
N ALA A 108 31.87 -11.57 35.44
CA ALA A 108 33.32 -11.59 35.31
C ALA A 108 33.79 -11.72 33.84
N ILE A 109 33.09 -12.54 33.03
CA ILE A 109 33.35 -12.65 31.59
C ILE A 109 33.09 -11.32 30.89
N ILE A 110 31.97 -10.65 31.18
CA ILE A 110 31.61 -9.39 30.52
C ILE A 110 32.61 -8.28 30.87
N ASN A 111 33.01 -8.15 32.14
CA ASN A 111 34.03 -7.18 32.56
C ASN A 111 35.40 -7.49 31.92
N MET A 112 35.76 -8.77 31.76
CA MET A 112 36.95 -9.18 31.01
C MET A 112 36.86 -8.76 29.53
N LEU A 113 35.75 -9.06 28.85
CA LEU A 113 35.53 -8.68 27.46
C LEU A 113 35.61 -7.15 27.28
N TRP A 114 35.09 -6.38 28.24
CA TRP A 114 35.18 -4.93 28.25
C TRP A 114 36.63 -4.43 28.28
N SER A 115 37.46 -4.99 29.18
CA SER A 115 38.87 -4.62 29.26
C SER A 115 39.65 -4.95 27.98
N LEU A 116 39.31 -6.07 27.33
CA LEU A 116 39.92 -6.46 26.04
C LEU A 116 39.49 -5.54 24.89
N MET A 117 38.22 -5.10 24.88
CA MET A 117 37.71 -4.14 23.91
C MET A 117 38.45 -2.80 24.04
N GLU A 118 38.63 -2.28 25.26
CA GLU A 118 39.41 -1.04 25.48
C GLU A 118 40.88 -1.18 25.06
N ALA A 119 41.43 -2.40 25.12
CA ALA A 119 42.77 -2.70 24.64
C ALA A 119 42.87 -2.87 23.11
N GLY A 120 41.74 -2.93 22.38
CA GLY A 120 41.71 -3.11 20.93
C GLY A 120 42.20 -4.48 20.45
N MET A 121 42.01 -5.53 21.25
CA MET A 121 42.55 -6.87 20.98
C MET A 121 41.46 -7.86 20.57
N GLU A 122 41.69 -8.64 19.50
CA GLU A 122 40.84 -9.76 19.06
C GLU A 122 39.33 -9.42 18.91
N GLU A 123 39.02 -8.24 18.35
CA GLU A 123 37.66 -7.67 18.26
C GLU A 123 36.59 -8.67 17.76
N LEU A 124 36.90 -9.46 16.72
CA LEU A 124 35.98 -10.46 16.17
C LEU A 124 35.67 -11.59 17.17
N LYS A 125 36.67 -12.05 17.93
CA LYS A 125 36.45 -13.10 18.95
C LYS A 125 35.70 -12.55 20.16
N LEU A 126 35.84 -11.27 20.48
CA LEU A 126 35.02 -10.62 21.51
C LEU A 126 33.55 -10.66 21.11
N LEU A 127 33.22 -10.26 19.88
CA LEU A 127 31.84 -10.32 19.36
C LEU A 127 31.28 -11.76 19.39
N GLN A 128 32.06 -12.74 18.93
CA GLN A 128 31.67 -14.16 18.95
C GLN A 128 31.43 -14.67 20.39
N THR A 129 32.25 -14.25 21.35
CA THR A 129 32.08 -14.67 22.75
C THR A 129 30.85 -14.01 23.38
N ALA A 130 30.64 -12.72 23.11
CA ALA A 130 29.49 -11.97 23.63
C ALA A 130 28.16 -12.52 23.07
N ILE A 131 28.08 -12.76 21.76
CA ILE A 131 26.86 -13.32 21.15
C ILE A 131 26.58 -14.74 21.65
N LEU A 132 27.61 -15.58 21.80
CA LEU A 132 27.48 -16.92 22.33
C LEU A 132 26.98 -16.92 23.78
N LEU A 133 27.49 -16.01 24.61
CA LEU A 133 27.09 -15.88 26.01
C LEU A 133 25.60 -15.50 26.14
N ILE A 134 25.13 -14.56 25.33
CA ILE A 134 23.75 -14.08 25.36
C ILE A 134 22.79 -15.05 24.66
N THR A 135 23.21 -15.74 23.59
CA THR A 135 22.34 -16.74 22.93
C THR A 135 22.12 -17.99 23.78
N THR A 136 23.18 -18.48 24.44
CA THR A 136 23.17 -19.81 25.09
C THR A 136 22.58 -19.77 26.50
N ASN A 137 22.73 -18.66 27.23
CA ASN A 137 22.32 -18.60 28.65
C ASN A 137 21.40 -17.40 28.93
N CYS A 138 20.22 -17.64 29.54
CA CYS A 138 19.35 -16.58 30.09
C CYS A 138 19.89 -15.92 31.37
N VAL A 139 21.09 -16.29 31.79
CA VAL A 139 21.74 -15.91 33.05
C VAL A 139 22.21 -14.44 33.05
N VAL A 140 22.47 -13.88 31.86
CA VAL A 140 22.83 -12.47 31.69
C VAL A 140 21.56 -11.62 31.63
N GLN A 141 21.32 -10.82 32.68
CA GLN A 141 20.17 -9.92 32.83
C GLN A 141 20.62 -8.54 33.33
N HIS A 142 19.78 -7.51 33.16
CA HIS A 142 19.97 -6.17 33.72
C HIS A 142 21.32 -5.52 33.32
N ASP A 143 22.06 -4.94 34.29
CA ASP A 143 23.30 -4.18 34.05
C ASP A 143 24.40 -4.98 33.33
N SER A 144 24.45 -6.31 33.53
CA SER A 144 25.41 -7.16 32.83
C SER A 144 25.05 -7.26 31.33
N LEU A 145 23.75 -7.36 31.00
CA LEU A 145 23.28 -7.34 29.62
C LEU A 145 23.55 -5.99 28.96
N ALA A 146 23.30 -4.89 29.68
CA ALA A 146 23.58 -3.54 29.21
C ALA A 146 25.05 -3.38 28.79
N LYS A 147 25.99 -3.75 29.67
CA LYS A 147 27.43 -3.71 29.38
C LYS A 147 27.81 -4.54 28.16
N ALA A 148 27.25 -5.74 28.02
CA ALA A 148 27.54 -6.61 26.89
C ALA A 148 27.01 -6.05 25.55
N LEU A 149 25.84 -5.40 25.57
CA LEU A 149 25.28 -4.70 24.41
C LEU A 149 26.13 -3.48 24.05
N VAL A 150 26.48 -2.63 25.02
CA VAL A 150 27.34 -1.45 24.81
C VAL A 150 28.69 -1.85 24.21
N LEU A 151 29.28 -2.97 24.65
CA LEU A 151 30.50 -3.50 24.07
C LEU A 151 30.32 -3.79 22.57
N CYS A 152 29.24 -4.47 22.18
CA CYS A 152 28.98 -4.78 20.78
C CYS A 152 28.75 -3.52 19.95
N PHE A 153 28.04 -2.53 20.50
CA PHE A 153 27.84 -1.24 19.84
C PHE A 153 29.14 -0.45 19.69
N ARG A 154 30.03 -0.43 20.69
CA ARG A 154 31.33 0.25 20.58
C ARG A 154 32.22 -0.40 19.51
N LEU A 155 32.19 -1.72 19.40
CA LEU A 155 32.90 -2.44 18.34
C LEU A 155 32.37 -2.12 16.94
N HIS A 156 31.10 -1.71 16.81
CA HIS A 156 30.55 -1.25 15.54
C HIS A 156 31.11 0.10 15.06
N PHE A 157 31.71 0.89 15.95
CA PHE A 157 32.36 2.17 15.61
C PHE A 157 33.88 2.08 15.52
N THR A 158 34.42 0.86 15.36
CA THR A 158 35.84 0.63 15.10
C THR A 158 36.21 1.02 13.65
N LYS A 159 37.50 1.04 13.33
CA LYS A 159 37.97 1.41 11.99
C LYS A 159 37.91 0.27 10.98
N ASP A 160 37.83 -0.97 11.45
CA ASP A 160 37.88 -2.15 10.58
C ASP A 160 36.51 -2.52 10.01
N SER A 161 36.40 -2.59 8.69
CA SER A 161 35.14 -2.87 8.00
C SER A 161 34.58 -4.26 8.32
N THR A 162 35.44 -5.26 8.53
CA THR A 162 34.98 -6.61 8.86
C THR A 162 34.40 -6.68 10.28
N THR A 163 35.06 -6.01 11.25
CA THR A 163 34.51 -5.83 12.60
C THR A 163 33.21 -5.04 12.57
N ILE A 164 33.12 -3.92 11.84
CA ILE A 164 31.89 -3.10 11.75
C ILE A 164 30.69 -3.93 11.28
N ASN A 165 30.85 -4.68 10.18
CA ASN A 165 29.77 -5.49 9.59
C ASN A 165 29.37 -6.66 10.50
N THR A 166 30.36 -7.33 11.11
CA THR A 166 30.11 -8.44 12.05
C THR A 166 29.43 -7.93 13.31
N ALA A 167 29.84 -6.77 13.83
CA ALA A 167 29.21 -6.12 14.98
C ALA A 167 27.78 -5.72 14.65
N ALA A 168 27.51 -5.14 13.47
CA ALA A 168 26.16 -4.77 13.05
C ALA A 168 25.21 -5.97 13.02
N ALA A 169 25.64 -7.10 12.44
CA ALA A 169 24.87 -8.34 12.42
C ALA A 169 24.66 -8.90 13.84
N THR A 170 25.71 -8.87 14.66
CA THR A 170 25.66 -9.31 16.06
C THR A 170 24.65 -8.49 16.87
N ILE A 171 24.67 -7.16 16.75
CA ILE A 171 23.74 -6.27 17.45
C ILE A 171 22.29 -6.56 17.04
N LYS A 172 22.00 -6.69 15.73
CA LYS A 172 20.65 -7.03 15.25
C LYS A 172 20.16 -8.34 15.88
N GLN A 173 21.01 -9.36 15.89
CA GLN A 173 20.68 -10.65 16.48
C GLN A 173 20.49 -10.55 18.00
N LEU A 174 21.35 -9.80 18.71
CA LEU A 174 21.23 -9.59 20.16
C LEU A 174 19.93 -8.88 20.53
N VAL A 175 19.56 -7.83 19.79
CA VAL A 175 18.28 -7.13 19.99
C VAL A 175 17.12 -8.12 19.82
N SER A 176 17.09 -8.90 18.74
CA SER A 176 16.07 -9.94 18.54
C SER A 176 16.02 -10.95 19.69
N ILE A 177 17.16 -11.45 20.16
CA ILE A 177 17.23 -12.40 21.28
C ILE A 177 16.63 -11.81 22.56
N VAL A 178 16.87 -10.54 22.86
CA VAL A 178 16.29 -9.89 24.04
C VAL A 178 14.77 -9.91 23.97
N PHE A 179 14.16 -9.65 22.81
CA PHE A 179 12.71 -9.74 22.62
C PHE A 179 12.19 -11.19 22.57
N ASP A 180 12.94 -12.12 21.98
CA ASP A 180 12.58 -13.55 21.97
C ASP A 180 12.54 -14.13 23.40
N ARG A 181 13.42 -13.65 24.29
CA ARG A 181 13.41 -14.00 25.71
C ARG A 181 12.12 -13.56 26.40
N VAL A 182 11.57 -12.38 26.06
CA VAL A 182 10.27 -11.92 26.57
C VAL A 182 9.16 -12.88 26.16
N ILE A 183 9.12 -13.30 24.89
CA ILE A 183 8.12 -14.26 24.39
C ILE A 183 8.26 -15.61 25.11
N ALA A 184 9.49 -16.06 25.35
CA ALA A 184 9.75 -17.29 26.08
C ALA A 184 9.33 -17.21 27.55
N GLU A 185 9.57 -16.08 28.21
CA GLU A 185 9.17 -15.80 29.59
C GLU A 185 7.64 -15.67 29.73
N ASP A 186 6.97 -15.25 28.66
CA ASP A 186 5.52 -15.15 28.57
C ASP A 186 4.80 -16.50 28.45
N LYS A 187 5.47 -17.53 27.94
CA LYS A 187 4.94 -18.89 27.88
C LYS A 187 4.97 -19.61 29.23
N LEU A 188 5.71 -19.08 30.20
CA LEU A 188 5.78 -19.64 31.55
C LEU A 188 4.59 -19.13 32.39
N PRO A 189 3.86 -20.01 33.09
CA PRO A 189 2.75 -19.60 33.94
C PRO A 189 3.27 -18.73 35.09
N THR A 190 2.71 -17.53 35.21
CA THR A 190 3.05 -16.57 36.28
C THR A 190 2.17 -16.87 37.50
N ASN A 191 2.77 -17.23 38.65
CA ASN A 191 2.05 -17.52 39.90
C ASN A 191 1.85 -16.30 40.82
N GLU A 192 2.35 -15.12 40.46
CA GLU A 192 2.24 -13.89 41.26
C GLU A 192 1.57 -12.75 40.46
N PRO A 193 0.62 -12.01 41.07
CA PRO A 193 0.02 -10.84 40.45
C PRO A 193 1.06 -9.71 40.35
N LEU A 194 1.27 -9.20 39.13
CA LEU A 194 2.16 -8.07 38.87
C LEU A 194 1.52 -6.77 39.43
N PRO A 195 2.32 -5.83 39.99
CA PRO A 195 1.84 -4.54 40.46
C PRO A 195 1.15 -3.71 39.36
N GLU A 196 0.16 -2.89 39.72
CA GLU A 196 -0.49 -1.96 38.80
C GLU A 196 0.49 -0.90 38.27
N MET A 197 0.33 -0.53 36.99
CA MET A 197 1.21 0.39 36.25
C MET A 197 1.06 1.85 36.72
N ASP A 198 2.14 2.50 37.14
CA ASP A 198 2.18 3.95 37.38
C ASP A 198 2.67 4.73 36.14
N ALA A 199 1.75 5.49 35.51
CA ALA A 199 2.04 6.29 34.33
C ALA A 199 2.97 7.49 34.58
N GLY A 200 3.16 7.88 35.85
CA GLY A 200 4.07 8.97 36.25
C GLY A 200 5.55 8.60 36.12
N GLU A 201 5.91 7.37 36.52
CA GLU A 201 7.29 6.87 36.47
C GLU A 201 7.79 6.64 35.03
N LEU A 202 6.88 6.25 34.12
CA LEU A 202 7.18 6.02 32.71
C LEU A 202 7.50 7.32 31.93
N LYS A 203 6.98 8.47 32.39
CA LYS A 203 7.19 9.78 31.71
C LYS A 203 8.59 10.33 31.90
N ALA A 204 9.16 10.21 33.09
CA ALA A 204 10.48 10.75 33.40
C ALA A 204 11.62 9.99 32.69
N GLY A 205 11.36 8.72 32.32
CA GLY A 205 12.40 7.77 31.94
C GLY A 205 13.16 7.31 33.17
N SER A 206 13.31 5.99 33.35
CA SER A 206 14.03 5.43 34.49
C SER A 206 15.20 4.58 34.04
N ARG A 207 16.19 4.46 34.93
CA ARG A 207 17.32 3.53 34.83
C ARG A 207 16.95 2.13 35.33
N THR A 208 15.84 2.02 36.05
CA THR A 208 15.32 0.76 36.57
C THR A 208 14.12 0.32 35.75
N PRO A 209 13.97 -1.00 35.49
CA PRO A 209 12.79 -1.49 34.80
C PRO A 209 11.53 -1.20 35.63
N PRO A 210 10.38 -0.93 35.00
CA PRO A 210 9.10 -0.81 35.69
C PRO A 210 8.84 -2.06 36.55
N THR A 211 8.42 -1.87 37.80
CA THR A 211 8.13 -2.98 38.73
C THR A 211 6.94 -3.83 38.31
N SER A 212 6.13 -3.33 37.36
CA SER A 212 5.03 -4.05 36.71
C SER A 212 5.48 -5.07 35.65
N LEU A 213 6.75 -5.04 35.22
CA LEU A 213 7.28 -5.91 34.17
C LEU A 213 8.14 -7.04 34.73
N LYS A 214 8.09 -8.20 34.06
CA LYS A 214 9.00 -9.33 34.34
C LYS A 214 10.45 -8.95 33.98
N PRO A 215 11.47 -9.62 34.54
CA PRO A 215 12.88 -9.28 34.32
C PRO A 215 13.29 -9.18 32.84
N CYS A 216 12.89 -10.15 31.99
CA CYS A 216 13.24 -10.09 30.57
C CYS A 216 12.46 -8.99 29.82
N ALA A 217 11.19 -8.76 30.21
CA ALA A 217 10.37 -7.67 29.66
C ALA A 217 10.92 -6.29 30.06
N GLY A 218 11.46 -6.15 31.27
CA GLY A 218 12.13 -4.94 31.75
C GLY A 218 13.40 -4.62 30.97
N ASP A 219 14.25 -5.62 30.73
CA ASP A 219 15.45 -5.49 29.89
C ASP A 219 15.08 -5.04 28.46
N ALA A 220 14.04 -5.63 27.86
CA ALA A 220 13.55 -5.24 26.54
C ALA A 220 12.99 -3.82 26.51
N TYR A 221 12.28 -3.40 27.55
CA TYR A 221 11.75 -2.04 27.69
C TYR A 221 12.87 -1.01 27.77
N LEU A 222 13.88 -1.23 28.62
CA LEU A 222 15.03 -0.33 28.75
C LEU A 222 15.86 -0.24 27.47
N LEU A 223 16.07 -1.39 26.80
CA LEU A 223 16.74 -1.42 25.51
C LEU A 223 15.99 -0.59 24.45
N PHE A 224 14.67 -0.78 24.34
CA PHE A 224 13.87 -0.05 23.36
C PHE A 224 13.80 1.46 23.67
N GLN A 225 13.72 1.83 24.96
CA GLN A 225 13.78 3.22 25.42
C GLN A 225 15.08 3.89 24.99
N ASP A 226 16.22 3.25 25.25
CA ASP A 226 17.52 3.80 24.93
C ASP A 226 17.80 3.84 23.43
N LEU A 227 17.28 2.88 22.65
CA LEU A 227 17.33 2.97 21.19
C LEU A 227 16.59 4.21 20.68
N CYS A 228 15.44 4.56 21.25
CA CYS A 228 14.72 5.78 20.90
C CYS A 228 15.53 7.04 21.26
N GLN A 229 16.18 7.07 22.44
CA GLN A 229 17.01 8.21 22.86
C GLN A 229 18.25 8.37 21.99
N LEU A 230 18.95 7.29 21.70
CA LEU A 230 20.15 7.29 20.86
C LEU A 230 19.85 7.78 19.44
N VAL A 231 18.70 7.39 18.87
CA VAL A 231 18.26 7.91 17.57
C VAL A 231 17.93 9.41 17.62
N ASN A 232 17.43 9.91 18.76
CA ASN A 232 17.19 11.32 18.99
C ASN A 232 18.47 12.15 19.23
N ALA A 233 19.63 11.48 19.35
CA ALA A 233 20.91 12.03 19.80
C ALA A 233 20.90 12.50 21.27
N ASP A 234 20.04 11.91 22.09
CA ASP A 234 20.02 12.08 23.55
C ASP A 234 20.84 10.99 24.24
N GLN A 235 21.24 11.22 25.50
CA GLN A 235 21.99 10.22 26.26
C GLN A 235 21.09 9.05 26.69
N PRO A 236 21.56 7.80 26.56
CA PRO A 236 20.83 6.63 27.05
C PRO A 236 20.84 6.55 28.57
N PHE A 237 19.80 5.96 29.15
CA PHE A 237 19.67 5.79 30.60
C PHE A 237 20.33 4.51 31.12
N TRP A 238 20.26 3.43 30.34
CA TRP A 238 20.72 2.07 30.71
C TRP A 238 21.99 1.66 29.96
N LEU A 239 22.13 1.98 28.67
CA LEU A 239 23.30 1.70 27.82
C LEU A 239 24.45 2.71 28.06
N LEU A 240 24.98 2.72 29.27
CA LEU A 240 26.03 3.66 29.69
C LEU A 240 27.35 3.38 28.97
N GLY A 241 27.96 4.43 28.40
CA GLY A 241 29.21 4.34 27.66
C GLY A 241 29.05 4.37 26.13
N MET A 242 27.81 4.46 25.64
CA MET A 242 27.49 4.82 24.27
C MET A 242 27.61 6.33 24.07
N THR A 243 28.45 6.75 23.12
CA THR A 243 28.69 8.16 22.82
C THR A 243 28.03 8.60 21.52
N GLU A 244 28.01 7.73 20.50
CA GLU A 244 27.48 8.06 19.17
C GLU A 244 26.77 6.84 18.58
N MET A 245 25.64 7.10 17.90
CA MET A 245 24.93 6.11 17.10
C MET A 245 24.51 6.76 15.78
N THR A 246 24.72 6.06 14.66
CA THR A 246 24.19 6.52 13.37
C THR A 246 22.66 6.38 13.37
N ARG A 247 21.97 7.48 13.03
CA ARG A 247 20.49 7.49 12.95
C ARG A 247 19.94 6.40 12.03
N THR A 248 20.63 6.11 10.92
CA THR A 248 20.23 5.07 9.97
C THR A 248 20.23 3.68 10.60
N PHE A 249 21.27 3.33 11.35
CA PHE A 249 21.36 2.04 12.03
C PHE A 249 20.32 1.92 13.16
N GLY A 250 20.12 2.98 13.94
CA GLY A 250 19.13 2.97 15.02
C GLY A 250 17.70 2.87 14.52
N LEU A 251 17.35 3.58 13.45
CA LEU A 251 16.05 3.44 12.80
C LEU A 251 15.83 2.03 12.22
N GLU A 252 16.88 1.37 11.72
CA GLU A 252 16.79 0.00 11.23
C GLU A 252 16.54 -1.01 12.36
N LEU A 253 17.18 -0.83 13.52
CA LEU A 253 16.90 -1.64 14.71
C LEU A 253 15.46 -1.41 15.22
N LEU A 254 15.02 -0.16 15.30
CA LEU A 254 13.64 0.18 15.67
C LEU A 254 12.63 -0.45 14.72
N GLU A 255 12.86 -0.35 13.41
CA GLU A 255 12.00 -0.98 12.40
C GLU A 255 11.95 -2.50 12.59
N SER A 256 13.10 -3.15 12.78
CA SER A 256 13.19 -4.61 12.97
C SER A 256 12.39 -5.08 14.18
N VAL A 257 12.48 -4.35 15.30
CA VAL A 257 11.75 -4.67 16.53
C VAL A 257 10.24 -4.50 16.32
N LEU A 258 9.80 -3.35 15.80
CA LEU A 258 8.38 -3.05 15.57
C LEU A 258 7.73 -3.99 14.55
N LYS A 259 8.49 -4.48 13.57
CA LYS A 259 8.00 -5.42 12.56
C LYS A 259 7.90 -6.85 13.10
N THR A 260 8.87 -7.28 13.89
CA THR A 260 9.00 -8.69 14.31
C THR A 260 8.16 -9.02 15.54
N TYR A 261 7.94 -8.04 16.44
CA TYR A 261 7.37 -8.28 17.76
C TYR A 261 6.06 -7.52 18.05
N PRO A 262 5.07 -7.43 17.15
CA PRO A 262 3.86 -6.63 17.38
C PRO A 262 3.05 -7.05 18.60
N THR A 263 3.03 -8.36 18.93
CA THR A 263 2.27 -8.92 20.04
C THR A 263 2.71 -8.40 21.40
N ILE A 264 4.01 -8.12 21.60
CA ILE A 264 4.56 -7.61 22.87
C ILE A 264 3.99 -6.20 23.13
N PHE A 265 4.06 -5.35 22.12
CA PHE A 265 3.59 -3.97 22.20
C PHE A 265 2.06 -3.84 22.33
N GLN A 266 1.29 -4.84 21.88
CA GLN A 266 -0.16 -4.89 22.07
C GLN A 266 -0.55 -5.43 23.45
N LYS A 267 0.24 -6.36 24.01
CA LYS A 267 -0.06 -7.02 25.30
C LYS A 267 0.31 -6.14 26.50
N TYR A 268 1.44 -5.45 26.43
CA TYR A 268 1.96 -4.66 27.55
C TYR A 268 1.64 -3.17 27.40
N PRO A 269 0.90 -2.56 28.35
CA PRO A 269 0.54 -1.14 28.28
C PRO A 269 1.75 -0.20 28.36
N GLU A 270 2.85 -0.60 29.01
CA GLU A 270 4.10 0.16 29.11
C GLU A 270 4.74 0.36 27.73
N PHE A 271 4.76 -0.68 26.89
CA PHE A 271 5.27 -0.60 25.52
C PHE A 271 4.36 0.24 24.63
N SER A 272 3.03 0.14 24.81
CA SER A 272 2.06 1.01 24.12
C SER A 272 2.25 2.48 24.47
N PHE A 273 2.50 2.78 25.76
CA PHE A 273 2.84 4.13 26.21
C PHE A 273 4.12 4.66 25.54
N MET A 274 5.16 3.82 25.44
CA MET A 274 6.40 4.22 24.76
C MET A 274 6.21 4.51 23.27
N LEU A 275 5.36 3.75 22.58
CA LEU A 275 5.00 4.06 21.20
C LEU A 275 4.41 5.47 21.06
N LYS A 276 3.46 5.82 21.94
CA LYS A 276 2.76 7.12 21.91
C LYS A 276 3.66 8.29 22.26
N GLU A 277 4.41 8.19 23.35
CA GLU A 277 5.11 9.36 23.93
C GLU A 277 6.57 9.49 23.46
N ARG A 278 7.18 8.44 22.93
CA ARG A 278 8.59 8.45 22.49
C ARG A 278 8.72 8.19 21.00
N VAL A 279 8.18 7.08 20.49
CA VAL A 279 8.38 6.68 19.08
C VAL A 279 7.66 7.62 18.12
N CYS A 280 6.37 7.90 18.33
CA CYS A 280 5.61 8.76 17.44
C CYS A 280 6.17 10.20 17.36
N PRO A 281 6.46 10.89 18.49
CA PRO A 281 7.11 12.20 18.47
C PRO A 281 8.51 12.18 17.83
N LEU A 282 9.30 11.13 18.07
CA LEU A 282 10.61 10.96 17.44
C LEU A 282 10.49 10.89 15.91
N VAL A 283 9.57 10.08 15.39
CA VAL A 283 9.33 9.95 13.95
C VAL A 283 8.88 11.30 13.37
N ILE A 284 7.95 12.00 14.02
CA ILE A 284 7.49 13.34 13.58
C ILE A 284 8.64 14.35 13.56
N LYS A 285 9.47 14.38 14.62
CA LYS A 285 10.63 15.27 14.72
C LYS A 285 11.64 15.00 13.60
N LEU A 286 11.93 13.73 13.30
CA LEU A 286 12.89 13.36 12.25
C LEU A 286 12.36 13.63 10.83
N PHE A 287 11.04 13.69 10.64
CA PHE A 287 10.44 14.14 9.37
C PHE A 287 10.45 15.66 9.19
N SER A 288 10.61 16.46 10.26
CA SER A 288 10.54 17.93 10.23
C SER A 288 11.40 18.60 9.13
N PRO A 289 12.68 18.20 8.88
CA PRO A 289 13.47 18.74 7.77
C PRO A 289 12.81 18.51 6.41
N SER A 290 12.22 17.33 6.21
CA SER A 290 11.52 16.95 4.97
C SER A 290 10.20 17.71 4.78
N LEU A 291 9.54 18.13 5.87
CA LEU A 291 8.33 18.94 5.81
C LEU A 291 8.63 20.38 5.41
N LYS A 292 9.70 20.95 5.97
CA LYS A 292 10.10 22.34 5.71
C LYS A 292 10.78 22.52 4.35
N TYR A 293 11.38 21.47 3.81
CA TYR A 293 12.03 21.52 2.51
C TYR A 293 11.02 21.67 1.36
N ARG A 294 11.21 22.69 0.52
CA ARG A 294 10.47 22.92 -0.73
C ARG A 294 11.46 23.01 -1.89
N GLN A 295 11.24 22.24 -2.95
CA GLN A 295 12.10 22.26 -4.12
C GLN A 295 11.80 23.51 -4.97
N GLY A 296 12.83 24.29 -5.31
CA GLY A 296 12.72 25.42 -6.25
C GLY A 296 12.41 26.80 -5.63
N VAL A 297 12.31 26.91 -4.31
CA VAL A 297 12.17 28.21 -3.61
C VAL A 297 13.48 28.53 -2.89
N PRO A 298 14.06 29.75 -3.01
CA PRO A 298 15.23 30.13 -2.23
C PRO A 298 14.91 30.03 -0.72
N PRO A 299 15.86 29.60 0.13
CA PRO A 299 15.60 29.48 1.55
C PRO A 299 15.13 30.83 2.11
N PRO A 300 14.12 30.85 3.00
CA PRO A 300 13.70 32.09 3.64
C PRO A 300 14.90 32.71 4.38
N PRO A 301 14.94 34.04 4.58
CA PRO A 301 15.95 34.70 5.41
C PRO A 301 15.68 34.36 6.88
N SER A 302 15.96 33.12 7.26
CA SER A 302 15.90 32.57 8.60
C SER A 302 17.31 32.16 9.00
N PRO A 303 17.74 32.40 10.26
CA PRO A 303 19.11 32.12 10.70
C PRO A 303 19.47 30.62 10.77
N ALA A 304 18.54 29.69 10.47
CA ALA A 304 18.80 28.26 10.46
C ALA A 304 18.88 27.72 9.02
N PRO A 305 19.98 27.06 8.61
CA PRO A 305 20.06 26.41 7.31
C PRO A 305 18.98 25.31 7.21
N VAL A 306 18.16 25.35 6.15
CA VAL A 306 17.17 24.28 5.88
C VAL A 306 17.93 23.04 5.42
N GLU A 307 18.13 22.09 6.32
CA GLU A 307 18.80 20.82 6.01
C GLU A 307 18.03 20.06 4.92
N LYS A 308 18.76 19.64 3.88
CA LYS A 308 18.21 18.86 2.77
C LYS A 308 17.75 17.49 3.29
N PRO A 309 16.58 16.98 2.89
CA PRO A 309 16.09 15.69 3.36
C PRO A 309 17.05 14.56 2.94
N PHE A 310 17.50 13.77 3.92
CA PHE A 310 18.45 12.68 3.71
C PHE A 310 17.69 11.38 3.36
N TYR A 311 17.90 10.88 2.14
CA TYR A 311 17.16 9.74 1.58
C TYR A 311 17.14 8.50 2.50
N PRO A 312 18.28 8.02 3.05
CA PRO A 312 18.31 6.82 3.89
C PRO A 312 17.50 6.93 5.19
N ILE A 313 17.34 8.15 5.72
CA ILE A 313 16.54 8.41 6.92
C ILE A 313 15.05 8.44 6.54
N VAL A 314 14.67 9.19 5.51
CA VAL A 314 13.26 9.32 5.08
C VAL A 314 12.67 7.97 4.70
N MET A 315 13.42 7.16 3.94
CA MET A 315 12.99 5.82 3.55
C MET A 315 12.76 4.90 4.76
N ARG A 316 13.68 4.88 5.73
CA ARG A 316 13.54 4.08 6.97
C ARG A 316 12.38 4.57 7.84
N LEU A 317 12.22 5.88 7.98
CA LEU A 317 11.08 6.45 8.72
C LEU A 317 9.75 6.09 8.07
N LEU A 318 9.65 6.11 6.74
CA LEU A 318 8.44 5.72 6.01
C LEU A 318 8.12 4.23 6.18
N ARG A 319 9.13 3.36 6.28
CA ARG A 319 8.94 1.94 6.63
C ARG A 319 8.43 1.77 8.06
N ILE A 320 8.98 2.52 9.03
CA ILE A 320 8.47 2.55 10.40
C ILE A 320 7.02 3.00 10.43
N VAL A 321 6.68 4.11 9.75
CA VAL A 321 5.29 4.60 9.65
C VAL A 321 4.37 3.53 9.04
N SER A 322 4.80 2.86 7.97
CA SER A 322 4.02 1.76 7.37
C SER A 322 3.75 0.63 8.37
N ASN A 323 4.75 0.24 9.17
CA ASN A 323 4.58 -0.80 10.20
C ASN A 323 3.71 -0.32 11.36
N LEU A 324 3.85 0.95 11.78
CA LEU A 324 3.03 1.58 12.83
C LEU A 324 1.54 1.57 12.45
N ILE A 325 1.23 2.03 11.24
CA ILE A 325 -0.15 2.08 10.76
C ILE A 325 -0.70 0.65 10.58
N LYS A 326 0.07 -0.29 10.04
CA LYS A 326 -0.44 -1.65 9.77
C LYS A 326 -0.67 -2.48 11.04
N ASN A 327 0.27 -2.46 11.99
CA ASN A 327 0.23 -3.39 13.13
C ASN A 327 -0.32 -2.76 14.42
N TYR A 328 -0.36 -1.42 14.53
CA TYR A 328 -0.66 -0.71 15.78
C TYR A 328 -1.80 0.30 15.65
N TYR A 329 -2.57 0.23 14.56
CA TYR A 329 -3.66 1.18 14.29
C TYR A 329 -4.62 1.38 15.46
N LEU A 330 -5.14 0.28 16.02
CA LEU A 330 -6.14 0.31 17.09
C LEU A 330 -5.63 0.99 18.37
N LEU A 331 -4.31 1.01 18.59
CA LEU A 331 -3.69 1.65 19.75
C LEU A 331 -3.39 3.14 19.51
N LEU A 332 -3.07 3.51 18.26
CA LEU A 332 -2.45 4.79 17.86
C LEU A 332 -3.35 5.60 16.91
N VAL A 333 -4.66 5.66 17.17
CA VAL A 333 -5.62 6.30 16.25
C VAL A 333 -5.28 7.78 16.01
N THR A 334 -4.93 8.54 17.03
CA THR A 334 -4.60 9.98 16.88
C THR A 334 -3.28 10.23 16.14
N GLU A 335 -2.29 9.37 16.35
CA GLU A 335 -0.96 9.47 15.80
C GLU A 335 -0.94 8.98 14.35
N CYS A 336 -1.72 7.93 14.04
CA CYS A 336 -1.94 7.47 12.67
C CYS A 336 -2.62 8.55 11.82
N GLU A 337 -3.53 9.36 12.37
CA GLU A 337 -4.14 10.51 11.66
C GLU A 337 -3.05 11.50 11.20
N ILE A 338 -2.10 11.81 12.08
CA ILE A 338 -0.98 12.70 11.79
C ILE A 338 -0.09 12.07 10.70
N PHE A 339 0.23 10.78 10.80
CA PHE A 339 1.07 10.09 9.82
C PHE A 339 0.41 9.96 8.45
N LEU A 340 -0.89 9.67 8.37
CA LEU A 340 -1.64 9.60 7.12
C LEU A 340 -1.72 10.98 6.47
N SER A 341 -2.00 12.02 7.26
CA SER A 341 -1.95 13.41 6.80
C SER A 341 -0.55 13.82 6.32
N LEU A 342 0.51 13.27 6.93
CA LEU A 342 1.88 13.48 6.52
C LEU A 342 2.19 12.86 5.16
N LEU A 343 1.73 11.62 4.94
CA LEU A 343 1.88 10.91 3.67
C LEU A 343 1.19 11.67 2.54
N VAL A 344 -0.03 12.16 2.77
CA VAL A 344 -0.76 13.02 1.83
C VAL A 344 0.05 14.27 1.48
N LYS A 345 0.59 15.00 2.47
CA LYS A 345 1.45 16.18 2.23
C LYS A 345 2.74 15.87 1.50
N PHE A 346 3.25 14.64 1.59
CA PHE A 346 4.43 14.24 0.81
C PHE A 346 4.14 14.02 -0.66
N LEU A 347 2.87 13.97 -1.09
CA LEU A 347 2.48 13.91 -2.50
C LEU A 347 2.44 15.29 -3.18
N ASP A 348 2.56 16.38 -2.43
CA ASP A 348 2.54 17.76 -2.94
C ASP A 348 3.59 17.98 -4.04
N ALA A 349 3.26 18.84 -5.01
CA ALA A 349 4.11 19.13 -6.16
C ALA A 349 5.46 19.78 -5.80
N GLU A 350 5.54 20.43 -4.62
CA GLU A 350 6.75 21.09 -4.12
C GLU A 350 7.81 20.11 -3.58
N LYS A 351 7.45 18.85 -3.38
CA LYS A 351 8.33 17.82 -2.81
C LYS A 351 9.13 17.11 -3.91
N PRO A 352 10.36 16.66 -3.60
CA PRO A 352 11.17 15.97 -4.58
C PRO A 352 10.53 14.65 -5.04
N LEU A 353 10.67 14.35 -6.33
CA LEU A 353 9.99 13.22 -6.97
C LEU A 353 10.25 11.87 -6.28
N TRP A 354 11.48 11.63 -5.82
CA TRP A 354 11.84 10.41 -5.09
C TRP A 354 11.07 10.28 -3.77
N GLN A 355 10.83 11.39 -3.07
CA GLN A 355 10.08 11.40 -1.81
C GLN A 355 8.59 11.15 -2.07
N ARG A 356 8.04 11.77 -3.12
CA ARG A 356 6.67 11.52 -3.59
C ARG A 356 6.48 10.03 -3.94
N CYS A 357 7.44 9.43 -4.64
CA CYS A 357 7.38 8.00 -4.98
C CYS A 357 7.46 7.08 -3.76
N LEU A 358 8.33 7.38 -2.78
CA LEU A 358 8.37 6.62 -1.52
C LEU A 358 7.03 6.70 -0.75
N ALA A 359 6.42 7.89 -0.69
CA ALA A 359 5.11 8.06 -0.07
C ALA A 359 4.03 7.25 -0.81
N LEU A 360 4.03 7.25 -2.15
CA LEU A 360 3.12 6.44 -2.96
C LEU A 360 3.29 4.93 -2.72
N GLU A 361 4.51 4.43 -2.57
CA GLU A 361 4.73 3.01 -2.25
C GLU A 361 4.17 2.63 -0.88
N VAL A 362 4.32 3.50 0.12
CA VAL A 362 3.71 3.29 1.43
C VAL A 362 2.20 3.34 1.31
N MET A 363 1.63 4.34 0.64
CA MET A 363 0.18 4.44 0.44
C MET A 363 -0.38 3.21 -0.25
N HIS A 364 0.28 2.72 -1.31
CA HIS A 364 -0.14 1.50 -1.99
C HIS A 364 -0.15 0.28 -1.05
N LYS A 365 0.84 0.15 -0.14
CA LYS A 365 0.84 -0.91 0.89
C LYS A 365 -0.33 -0.81 1.87
N LEU A 366 -0.79 0.41 2.19
CA LEU A 366 -1.91 0.62 3.10
C LEU A 366 -3.25 0.37 2.41
N CYS A 367 -3.38 0.73 1.12
CA CYS A 367 -4.62 0.60 0.35
C CYS A 367 -4.97 -0.84 -0.06
N VAL A 368 -3.98 -1.73 -0.10
CA VAL A 368 -4.15 -3.16 -0.43
C VAL A 368 -4.87 -3.93 0.69
N ASP A 369 -4.84 -3.45 1.93
CA ASP A 369 -5.47 -4.11 3.08
C ASP A 369 -6.88 -3.54 3.33
N PRO A 370 -7.97 -4.27 3.01
CA PRO A 370 -9.33 -3.74 3.14
C PRO A 370 -9.71 -3.42 4.58
N GLU A 371 -9.24 -4.21 5.55
CA GLU A 371 -9.57 -4.00 6.96
C GLU A 371 -8.98 -2.69 7.49
N LEU A 372 -7.79 -2.32 7.02
CA LEU A 372 -7.18 -1.05 7.35
C LEU A 372 -7.97 0.14 6.75
N VAL A 373 -8.47 -0.01 5.53
CA VAL A 373 -9.35 1.00 4.89
C VAL A 373 -10.66 1.16 5.66
N LYS A 374 -11.29 0.05 6.10
CA LYS A 374 -12.48 0.07 6.97
C LYS A 374 -12.20 0.86 8.25
N ASN A 375 -11.07 0.57 8.88
CA ASN A 375 -10.63 1.22 10.10
C ASN A 375 -10.40 2.74 9.95
N PHE A 376 -9.86 3.19 8.81
CA PHE A 376 -9.71 4.62 8.50
C PHE A 376 -11.06 5.33 8.43
N VAL A 377 -12.03 4.73 7.74
CA VAL A 377 -13.35 5.36 7.58
C VAL A 377 -14.12 5.43 8.90
N ILE A 378 -14.12 4.34 9.68
CA ILE A 378 -14.77 4.30 11.00
C ILE A 378 -14.17 5.34 11.96
N SER A 379 -12.83 5.45 11.97
CA SER A 379 -12.15 6.24 12.99
C SER A 379 -12.12 7.74 12.70
N TYR A 380 -12.12 8.12 11.42
CA TYR A 380 -11.96 9.52 10.98
C TYR A 380 -13.15 10.00 10.14
N ASP A 381 -13.41 9.38 8.99
CA ASP A 381 -14.39 9.89 8.02
C ASP A 381 -15.84 9.82 8.51
N MET A 382 -16.19 8.91 9.41
CA MET A 382 -17.51 8.88 10.04
C MET A 382 -17.72 10.00 11.09
N LYS A 383 -16.64 10.58 11.63
CA LYS A 383 -16.74 11.63 12.66
C LYS A 383 -16.89 13.01 12.01
N PRO A 384 -17.89 13.83 12.41
CA PRO A 384 -18.19 15.10 11.74
C PRO A 384 -17.10 16.17 11.87
N HIS A 385 -16.31 16.15 12.95
CA HIS A 385 -15.25 17.13 13.23
C HIS A 385 -13.82 16.61 13.03
N SER A 386 -13.66 15.38 12.51
CA SER A 386 -12.34 14.80 12.23
C SER A 386 -11.94 15.03 10.77
N THR A 387 -10.64 14.95 10.49
CA THR A 387 -10.12 15.00 9.13
C THR A 387 -10.67 13.84 8.30
N LYS A 388 -10.93 14.07 7.01
CA LYS A 388 -11.47 13.04 6.11
C LYS A 388 -10.32 12.34 5.41
N ILE A 389 -9.54 11.59 6.18
CA ILE A 389 -8.29 10.97 5.73
C ILE A 389 -8.50 10.11 4.48
N PHE A 390 -9.58 9.33 4.41
CA PHE A 390 -9.82 8.47 3.26
C PHE A 390 -10.09 9.28 1.99
N ARG A 391 -10.90 10.35 2.10
CA ARG A 391 -11.12 11.31 1.02
C ARG A 391 -9.82 12.01 0.60
N ASP A 392 -9.04 12.50 1.56
CA ASP A 392 -7.78 13.21 1.32
C ASP A 392 -6.75 12.32 0.61
N ILE A 393 -6.71 11.02 0.91
CA ILE A 393 -5.88 10.03 0.22
C ILE A 393 -6.26 9.92 -1.26
N ILE A 394 -7.56 9.79 -1.56
CA ILE A 394 -8.03 9.65 -2.95
C ILE A 394 -7.82 10.95 -3.73
N ASP A 395 -8.18 12.09 -3.15
CA ASP A 395 -8.06 13.39 -3.78
C ASP A 395 -6.58 13.75 -4.04
N SER A 396 -5.68 13.41 -3.12
CA SER A 396 -4.24 13.62 -3.30
C SER A 396 -3.60 12.70 -4.35
N LEU A 397 -4.06 11.45 -4.48
CA LEU A 397 -3.66 10.57 -5.59
C LEU A 397 -4.13 11.14 -6.94
N GLY A 398 -5.38 11.60 -7.03
CA GLY A 398 -5.90 12.27 -8.21
C GLY A 398 -5.13 13.54 -8.56
N ALA A 399 -4.90 14.41 -7.57
CA ALA A 399 -4.12 15.63 -7.73
C ALA A 399 -2.66 15.35 -8.12
N PHE A 400 -2.05 14.29 -7.58
CA PHE A 400 -0.72 13.83 -7.98
C PHE A 400 -0.70 13.50 -9.48
N ILE A 401 -1.61 12.65 -9.95
CA ILE A 401 -1.72 12.25 -11.35
C ILE A 401 -1.95 13.48 -12.24
N GLN A 402 -2.91 14.33 -11.88
CA GLN A 402 -3.21 15.56 -12.61
C GLN A 402 -1.99 16.50 -12.69
N SER A 403 -1.24 16.66 -11.58
CA SER A 403 -0.04 17.50 -11.55
C SER A 403 1.04 17.01 -12.52
N ARG A 404 1.14 15.70 -12.74
CA ARG A 404 2.12 15.11 -13.67
C ARG A 404 1.75 15.34 -15.14
N PHE A 405 0.46 15.41 -15.46
CA PHE A 405 0.01 15.76 -16.81
C PHE A 405 0.02 17.27 -17.08
N MET A 406 -0.22 18.11 -16.08
CA MET A 406 -0.30 19.56 -16.27
C MET A 406 1.06 20.28 -16.15
N ASN A 407 1.99 19.74 -15.37
CA ASN A 407 3.34 20.28 -15.19
C ASN A 407 4.38 19.27 -15.69
N PRO A 408 4.63 19.18 -17.00
CA PRO A 408 5.68 18.31 -17.52
C PRO A 408 7.06 18.76 -17.01
N PRO A 409 7.99 17.82 -16.76
CA PRO A 409 9.39 18.14 -16.50
C PRO A 409 10.03 18.70 -17.79
N GLY A 410 9.81 19.99 -18.05
CA GLY A 410 10.26 20.67 -19.28
C GLY A 410 9.32 21.77 -19.77
N GLY A 411 8.74 22.57 -18.85
CA GLY A 411 7.86 23.68 -19.22
C GLY A 411 8.52 24.71 -20.16
N PRO A 412 7.72 25.52 -20.88
CA PRO A 412 8.09 26.32 -22.06
C PRO A 412 9.02 27.52 -21.81
N ALA A 413 9.73 27.57 -20.68
CA ALA A 413 10.62 28.67 -20.29
C ALA A 413 12.12 28.35 -20.44
N ALA A 414 12.50 27.19 -20.97
CA ALA A 414 13.90 26.77 -21.12
C ALA A 414 14.39 26.67 -22.58
N GLN A 415 13.81 27.44 -23.51
CA GLN A 415 14.45 27.69 -24.81
C GLN A 415 15.45 28.85 -24.70
N SER A 416 16.57 28.61 -24.05
CA SER A 416 17.78 29.39 -24.31
C SER A 416 19.01 28.48 -24.21
N GLY A 417 19.39 27.96 -25.38
CA GLY A 417 20.75 27.59 -25.73
C GLY A 417 21.40 26.50 -24.88
N LEU A 418 21.35 25.26 -25.36
CA LEU A 418 22.49 24.34 -25.50
C LEU A 418 21.99 23.07 -26.18
N LYS A 419 22.43 22.82 -27.42
CA LYS A 419 22.17 21.58 -28.15
C LYS A 419 22.94 20.44 -27.47
N VAL A 420 22.25 19.60 -26.71
CA VAL A 420 22.75 18.29 -26.29
C VAL A 420 22.19 17.27 -27.27
N GLN A 421 23.07 16.38 -27.76
CA GLN A 421 22.74 15.34 -28.75
C GLN A 421 21.66 14.40 -28.22
N ASP A 422 20.68 14.18 -29.09
CA ASP A 422 19.43 13.48 -28.86
C ASP A 422 19.65 11.96 -29.02
N ILE A 423 19.74 11.24 -27.90
CA ILE A 423 19.56 9.79 -27.82
C ILE A 423 18.77 9.52 -26.54
N GLN A 424 17.56 8.99 -26.68
CA GLN A 424 16.54 8.66 -25.66
C GLN A 424 15.58 9.80 -25.27
N GLY A 425 14.49 9.90 -26.00
CA GLY A 425 13.38 10.83 -25.75
C GLY A 425 12.32 10.86 -26.86
N THR A 426 12.55 10.21 -27.99
CA THR A 426 11.56 10.14 -29.08
C THR A 426 10.52 9.04 -28.82
N PRO A 427 9.21 9.33 -28.90
CA PRO A 427 8.20 8.29 -28.99
C PRO A 427 8.42 7.49 -30.29
N PRO A 428 8.09 6.18 -30.34
CA PRO A 428 8.16 5.42 -31.58
C PRO A 428 7.29 6.11 -32.63
N ALA A 429 7.91 6.52 -33.74
CA ALA A 429 7.19 7.08 -34.87
C ALA A 429 6.36 5.96 -35.52
N LEU A 430 5.08 5.85 -35.15
CA LEU A 430 4.06 5.18 -35.94
C LEU A 430 3.78 6.05 -37.17
N VAL A 431 4.67 5.95 -38.17
CA VAL A 431 4.45 6.53 -39.49
C VAL A 431 3.29 5.76 -40.13
N ALA A 432 2.27 6.50 -40.53
CA ALA A 432 1.09 6.00 -41.21
C ALA A 432 1.45 5.09 -42.41
N GLY A 433 0.98 3.84 -42.39
CA GLY A 433 0.73 3.08 -43.62
C GLY A 433 1.71 1.97 -44.04
N LEU A 434 2.65 1.51 -43.21
CA LEU A 434 3.47 0.32 -43.52
C LEU A 434 3.35 -0.75 -42.41
N PRO A 435 3.38 -2.06 -42.75
CA PRO A 435 3.25 -3.11 -41.77
C PRO A 435 4.46 -3.10 -40.83
N VAL A 436 4.19 -2.99 -39.53
CA VAL A 436 5.19 -3.06 -38.47
C VAL A 436 5.93 -4.40 -38.58
N GLY A 437 7.23 -4.35 -38.87
CA GLY A 437 8.10 -5.52 -38.80
C GLY A 437 8.10 -6.11 -37.39
N GLY A 438 8.03 -7.44 -37.29
CA GLY A 438 7.82 -8.14 -36.03
C GLY A 438 8.87 -7.83 -34.96
N GLY A 439 8.42 -7.48 -33.75
CA GLY A 439 9.26 -7.52 -32.55
C GLY A 439 9.07 -6.41 -31.50
N VAL A 440 8.36 -5.30 -31.78
CA VAL A 440 8.18 -4.21 -30.81
C VAL A 440 6.70 -4.07 -30.46
N SER A 441 6.29 -4.63 -29.31
CA SER A 441 4.97 -4.33 -28.74
C SER A 441 4.93 -2.85 -28.33
N PRO A 442 3.84 -2.10 -28.60
CA PRO A 442 3.70 -0.74 -28.13
C PRO A 442 3.82 -0.72 -26.60
N GLN A 443 4.72 0.11 -26.06
CA GLN A 443 4.89 0.24 -24.62
C GLN A 443 3.62 0.88 -24.02
N PRO A 444 2.96 0.27 -23.02
CA PRO A 444 1.77 0.84 -22.41
C PRO A 444 2.05 2.23 -21.83
N ALA A 445 1.15 3.19 -22.04
CA ALA A 445 1.36 4.57 -21.63
C ALA A 445 0.05 5.34 -21.45
N PHE A 446 0.15 6.48 -20.77
CA PHE A 446 -0.87 7.52 -20.74
C PHE A 446 -0.41 8.74 -21.55
N MET A 447 -1.31 9.28 -22.38
CA MET A 447 -1.08 10.48 -23.17
C MET A 447 -2.20 11.49 -22.92
N TYR A 448 -1.87 12.67 -22.40
CA TYR A 448 -2.85 13.74 -22.18
C TYR A 448 -2.23 15.11 -22.46
N ARG A 449 -2.89 15.91 -23.30
CA ARG A 449 -2.46 17.27 -23.71
C ARG A 449 -0.99 17.35 -24.16
N GLY A 450 -0.57 16.40 -25.00
CA GLY A 450 0.81 16.35 -25.53
C GLY A 450 1.85 15.77 -24.56
N VAL A 451 1.49 15.45 -23.30
CA VAL A 451 2.38 14.80 -22.33
C VAL A 451 2.21 13.29 -22.41
N TRP A 452 3.30 12.58 -22.73
CA TRP A 452 3.35 11.11 -22.77
C TRP A 452 4.07 10.57 -21.54
N ILE A 453 3.41 9.66 -20.82
CA ILE A 453 3.93 9.05 -19.58
C ILE A 453 3.86 7.52 -19.72
N PRO A 454 4.99 6.80 -19.72
CA PRO A 454 4.99 5.35 -19.83
C PRO A 454 4.47 4.68 -18.55
N LEU A 455 3.79 3.55 -18.72
CA LEU A 455 3.51 2.59 -17.66
C LEU A 455 4.72 1.66 -17.53
N VAL A 456 5.46 1.83 -16.43
CA VAL A 456 6.80 1.22 -16.27
C VAL A 456 6.73 -0.19 -15.69
N MET A 457 5.62 -0.54 -15.03
CA MET A 457 5.46 -1.83 -14.34
C MET A 457 4.03 -2.32 -14.42
N ASN A 458 3.88 -3.64 -14.52
CA ASN A 458 2.61 -4.31 -14.27
C ASN A 458 2.64 -4.89 -12.85
N ILE A 459 1.84 -4.32 -11.94
CA ILE A 459 1.70 -4.82 -10.57
C ILE A 459 0.39 -5.63 -10.51
N PRO A 460 0.45 -6.95 -10.28
CA PRO A 460 -0.75 -7.77 -10.10
C PRO A 460 -1.58 -7.24 -8.93
N GLN A 461 -2.91 -7.32 -9.07
CA GLN A 461 -3.81 -6.83 -8.04
C GLN A 461 -3.60 -7.52 -6.69
N GLY A 462 -3.67 -6.77 -5.60
CA GLY A 462 -3.43 -7.24 -4.23
C GLY A 462 -1.97 -7.49 -3.87
N GLN A 463 -1.02 -7.15 -4.74
CA GLN A 463 0.42 -7.23 -4.45
C GLN A 463 1.06 -5.86 -4.43
N THR A 464 2.09 -5.69 -3.60
CA THR A 464 2.96 -4.50 -3.64
C THR A 464 4.36 -4.91 -4.03
N LYS A 465 4.97 -4.14 -4.95
CA LYS A 465 6.38 -4.28 -5.34
C LYS A 465 7.10 -2.97 -5.06
N PRO A 466 7.47 -2.71 -3.80
CA PRO A 466 8.11 -1.46 -3.41
C PRO A 466 9.59 -1.45 -3.84
N ILE A 467 9.92 -0.73 -4.91
CA ILE A 467 11.30 -0.67 -5.41
C ILE A 467 12.15 0.27 -4.52
N PHE A 468 11.62 1.44 -4.17
CA PHE A 468 12.38 2.46 -3.45
C PHE A 468 12.51 2.17 -1.96
N LEU A 469 11.48 1.59 -1.32
CA LEU A 469 11.56 1.19 0.10
C LEU A 469 12.53 0.02 0.35
N GLU A 470 12.85 -0.79 -0.67
CA GLU A 470 13.76 -1.93 -0.55
C GLU A 470 15.24 -1.58 -0.83
N MET A 471 15.53 -0.41 -1.41
CA MET A 471 16.90 0.06 -1.68
C MET A 471 17.59 0.60 -0.41
N LEU A 472 17.93 -0.29 0.53
CA LEU A 472 18.52 0.03 1.84
C LEU A 472 19.99 0.53 1.80
N ASP A 473 20.73 0.16 0.76
CA ASP A 473 22.18 0.37 0.65
C ASP A 473 22.57 1.70 0.00
N LYS A 474 21.63 2.40 -0.65
CA LYS A 474 21.90 3.65 -1.36
C LYS A 474 21.86 4.85 -0.42
N ILE A 475 22.94 5.64 -0.44
CA ILE A 475 23.11 6.87 0.34
C ILE A 475 22.42 8.06 -0.35
N ASP A 476 22.41 8.06 -1.68
CA ASP A 476 21.79 9.10 -2.51
C ASP A 476 20.47 8.61 -3.15
N PRO A 477 19.50 9.52 -3.39
CA PRO A 477 18.24 9.16 -4.02
C PRO A 477 18.48 8.66 -5.47
N PRO A 478 18.02 7.45 -5.81
CA PRO A 478 18.16 6.93 -7.16
C PRO A 478 17.34 7.73 -8.18
N PRO A 479 17.76 7.80 -9.45
CA PRO A 479 17.00 8.46 -10.49
C PRO A 479 15.65 7.74 -10.64
N VAL A 480 14.56 8.49 -10.52
CA VAL A 480 13.20 7.96 -10.67
C VAL A 480 12.90 7.85 -12.16
N LEU A 481 12.54 6.64 -12.61
CA LEU A 481 12.08 6.42 -13.98
C LEU A 481 10.83 7.25 -14.26
N GLU A 482 10.80 7.89 -15.43
CA GLU A 482 9.64 8.65 -15.88
C GLU A 482 8.41 7.73 -15.94
N GLY A 483 7.29 8.17 -15.36
CA GLY A 483 6.06 7.38 -15.29
C GLY A 483 5.93 6.39 -14.13
N TYR A 484 7.01 6.12 -13.37
CA TYR A 484 6.94 5.22 -12.20
C TYR A 484 5.89 5.68 -11.18
N GLY A 485 5.95 6.95 -10.76
CA GLY A 485 5.01 7.49 -9.77
C GLY A 485 3.55 7.43 -10.24
N VAL A 486 3.29 7.69 -11.53
CA VAL A 486 1.93 7.60 -12.10
C VAL A 486 1.45 6.16 -12.15
N THR A 487 2.34 5.21 -12.46
CA THR A 487 2.04 3.77 -12.44
C THR A 487 1.63 3.31 -11.04
N VAL A 488 2.40 3.69 -10.00
CA VAL A 488 2.06 3.33 -8.61
C VAL A 488 0.76 4.00 -8.16
N ALA A 489 0.55 5.29 -8.47
CA ALA A 489 -0.68 5.99 -8.14
C ALA A 489 -1.92 5.38 -8.84
N PHE A 490 -1.77 4.98 -10.11
CA PHE A 490 -2.79 4.26 -10.87
C PHE A 490 -3.19 2.94 -10.19
N HIS A 491 -2.21 2.09 -9.87
CA HIS A 491 -2.49 0.84 -9.16
C HIS A 491 -3.08 1.09 -7.77
N CYS A 492 -2.63 2.12 -7.05
CA CYS A 492 -3.20 2.51 -5.77
C CYS A 492 -4.70 2.83 -5.85
N LEU A 493 -5.13 3.59 -6.87
CA LEU A 493 -6.54 3.89 -7.10
C LEU A 493 -7.36 2.63 -7.41
N LEU A 494 -6.81 1.71 -8.22
CA LEU A 494 -7.49 0.45 -8.52
C LEU A 494 -7.64 -0.44 -7.27
N GLU A 495 -6.61 -0.52 -6.43
CA GLU A 495 -6.67 -1.27 -5.16
C GLU A 495 -7.65 -0.62 -4.18
N LEU A 496 -7.70 0.71 -4.09
CA LEU A 496 -8.71 1.42 -3.31
C LEU A 496 -10.13 1.06 -3.74
N GLY A 497 -10.40 1.07 -5.06
CA GLY A 497 -11.70 0.68 -5.58
C GLY A 497 -12.06 -0.76 -5.30
N LYS A 498 -11.09 -1.67 -5.38
CA LYS A 498 -11.25 -3.08 -5.02
C LYS A 498 -11.48 -3.28 -3.52
N SER A 499 -10.74 -2.57 -2.67
CA SER A 499 -10.92 -2.61 -1.21
C SER A 499 -12.31 -2.14 -0.83
N VAL A 500 -12.81 -1.05 -1.42
CA VAL A 500 -14.21 -0.60 -1.23
C VAL A 500 -15.21 -1.65 -1.70
N GLN A 501 -14.97 -2.28 -2.85
CA GLN A 501 -15.83 -3.37 -3.34
C GLN A 501 -15.85 -4.56 -2.37
N ILE A 502 -14.69 -5.00 -1.86
CA ILE A 502 -14.59 -6.11 -0.90
C ILE A 502 -15.31 -5.76 0.39
N LEU A 503 -15.17 -4.54 0.91
CA LEU A 503 -15.82 -4.12 2.15
C LEU A 503 -17.35 -4.09 2.02
N ILE A 504 -17.89 -3.67 0.88
CA ILE A 504 -19.36 -3.58 0.68
C ILE A 504 -19.95 -4.95 0.32
N THR A 505 -19.23 -5.80 -0.44
CA THR A 505 -19.76 -7.09 -0.92
C THR A 505 -19.37 -8.31 -0.09
N GLY A 506 -18.22 -8.28 0.59
CA GLY A 506 -17.59 -9.40 1.28
C GLY A 506 -18.28 -9.80 2.59
N ASP A 507 -18.81 -8.83 3.34
CA ASP A 507 -19.47 -9.10 4.63
C ASP A 507 -20.81 -9.88 4.48
N ASN A 508 -21.35 -9.93 3.25
CA ASN A 508 -22.57 -10.70 2.95
C ASN A 508 -22.35 -12.21 2.81
N SER A 509 -21.10 -12.69 2.69
CA SER A 509 -20.80 -14.08 2.31
C SER A 509 -20.34 -15.00 3.44
N GLU A 510 -19.72 -14.48 4.50
CA GLU A 510 -19.27 -15.29 5.65
C GLU A 510 -20.32 -15.38 6.77
N ASN A 511 -21.05 -14.29 7.06
CA ASN A 511 -22.05 -14.30 8.14
C ASN A 511 -23.32 -15.12 7.84
N LYS A 512 -23.66 -15.36 6.55
CA LYS A 512 -24.85 -16.17 6.18
C LYS A 512 -24.65 -17.68 6.31
N LYS A 513 -23.42 -18.18 6.51
CA LYS A 513 -23.18 -19.64 6.60
C LYS A 513 -23.13 -20.18 8.03
N GLU A 514 -22.95 -19.35 9.05
CA GLU A 514 -22.93 -19.81 10.46
C GLU A 514 -24.23 -19.56 11.24
N GLN A 515 -25.14 -18.70 10.77
CA GLN A 515 -26.38 -18.37 11.49
C GLN A 515 -27.60 -19.29 11.23
N ASN A 516 -27.46 -20.39 10.49
CA ASN A 516 -28.60 -21.31 10.24
C ASN A 516 -28.83 -22.38 11.34
N LYS A 517 -28.27 -22.23 12.53
CA LYS A 517 -28.56 -23.12 13.67
C LYS A 517 -28.48 -22.42 15.04
N THR A 518 -29.42 -21.52 15.33
CA THR A 518 -30.09 -21.40 16.64
C THR A 518 -31.12 -20.29 16.56
N GLU A 519 -32.38 -20.65 16.38
CA GLU A 519 -33.53 -19.75 16.57
C GLU A 519 -33.75 -19.49 18.06
N ASP A 520 -34.34 -18.31 18.32
CA ASP A 520 -34.92 -17.82 19.56
C ASP A 520 -33.97 -17.28 20.64
N SER A 521 -33.63 -15.98 20.54
CA SER A 521 -33.71 -14.96 21.61
C SER A 521 -32.66 -13.83 21.45
N GLN A 522 -32.68 -13.01 20.38
CA GLN A 522 -31.76 -11.86 20.28
C GLN A 522 -32.17 -10.69 19.33
N ASP A 523 -33.46 -10.39 19.20
CA ASP A 523 -33.96 -9.39 18.22
C ASP A 523 -33.52 -7.92 18.42
N ASN A 524 -32.93 -7.53 19.56
CA ASN A 524 -32.55 -6.12 19.80
C ASN A 524 -31.06 -5.79 19.53
N ALA A 525 -30.18 -6.79 19.36
CA ALA A 525 -28.75 -6.55 19.14
C ALA A 525 -28.36 -6.51 17.65
N ASP A 526 -29.15 -7.15 16.80
CA ASP A 526 -28.90 -7.22 15.35
C ASP A 526 -29.35 -5.95 14.61
N GLU A 527 -30.45 -5.30 15.03
CA GLU A 527 -30.90 -4.03 14.41
C GLU A 527 -29.89 -2.87 14.59
N GLN A 528 -29.14 -2.83 15.69
CA GLN A 528 -28.12 -1.79 15.92
C GLN A 528 -26.83 -2.02 15.13
N LYS A 529 -26.47 -3.28 14.82
CA LYS A 529 -25.29 -3.59 14.01
C LYS A 529 -25.53 -3.29 12.53
N ASP A 530 -26.73 -3.58 12.03
CA ASP A 530 -27.10 -3.32 10.63
C ASP A 530 -27.15 -1.82 10.30
N ASP A 531 -27.55 -0.97 11.25
CA ASP A 531 -27.53 0.50 11.08
C ASP A 531 -26.11 1.08 11.04
N VAL A 532 -25.18 0.53 11.83
CA VAL A 532 -23.77 0.97 11.82
C VAL A 532 -23.05 0.55 10.54
N GLU A 533 -23.26 -0.69 10.08
CA GLU A 533 -22.66 -1.20 8.85
C GLU A 533 -23.24 -0.48 7.61
N SER A 534 -24.55 -0.21 7.59
CA SER A 534 -25.18 0.59 6.52
C SER A 534 -24.65 2.03 6.47
N LYS A 535 -24.41 2.65 7.64
CA LYS A 535 -23.78 3.98 7.71
C LYS A 535 -22.33 3.95 7.24
N LEU A 536 -21.57 2.91 7.56
CA LEU A 536 -20.20 2.72 7.09
C LEU A 536 -20.15 2.61 5.56
N GLN A 537 -21.00 1.77 4.97
CA GLN A 537 -21.06 1.56 3.53
C GLN A 537 -21.40 2.84 2.76
N ASN A 538 -22.36 3.62 3.27
CA ASN A 538 -22.68 4.94 2.70
C ASN A 538 -21.50 5.92 2.85
N SER A 539 -20.87 5.97 4.02
CA SER A 539 -19.72 6.85 4.25
C SER A 539 -18.51 6.49 3.37
N LEU A 540 -18.27 5.20 3.10
CA LEU A 540 -17.21 4.72 2.20
C LEU A 540 -17.39 5.30 0.79
N ILE A 541 -18.61 5.25 0.26
CA ILE A 541 -18.91 5.80 -1.06
C ILE A 541 -18.84 7.33 -1.02
N ASP A 542 -19.52 8.00 -0.08
CA ASP A 542 -19.57 9.47 0.04
C ASP A 542 -18.18 10.12 0.20
N SER A 543 -17.24 9.43 0.83
CA SER A 543 -15.86 9.90 0.93
C SER A 543 -15.02 9.67 -0.33
N SER A 544 -15.33 8.66 -1.14
CA SER A 544 -14.47 8.24 -2.26
C SER A 544 -14.95 8.63 -3.66
N TRP A 545 -16.26 8.68 -3.90
CA TRP A 545 -16.80 8.65 -5.26
C TRP A 545 -16.34 9.83 -6.14
N CYS A 546 -16.28 11.05 -5.59
CA CYS A 546 -15.86 12.25 -6.32
C CYS A 546 -14.42 12.15 -6.81
N GLY A 547 -13.49 11.89 -5.89
CA GLY A 547 -12.07 11.82 -6.19
C GLY A 547 -11.73 10.64 -7.10
N MET A 548 -12.37 9.49 -6.86
CA MET A 548 -12.25 8.30 -7.73
C MET A 548 -12.75 8.59 -9.14
N LEU A 549 -13.93 9.19 -9.28
CA LEU A 549 -14.50 9.53 -10.59
C LEU A 549 -13.60 10.51 -11.34
N ALA A 550 -13.12 11.56 -10.68
CA ALA A 550 -12.24 12.56 -11.30
C ALA A 550 -10.92 11.94 -11.79
N ALA A 551 -10.27 11.13 -10.95
CA ALA A 551 -9.00 10.50 -11.29
C ALA A 551 -9.17 9.43 -12.39
N LEU A 552 -10.17 8.55 -12.26
CA LEU A 552 -10.44 7.49 -13.25
C LEU A 552 -10.88 8.07 -14.60
N SER A 553 -11.68 9.14 -14.62
CA SER A 553 -12.09 9.78 -15.88
C SER A 553 -10.90 10.42 -16.60
N LEU A 554 -10.00 11.10 -15.86
CA LEU A 554 -8.76 11.63 -16.42
C LEU A 554 -7.86 10.52 -16.98
N LEU A 555 -7.70 9.42 -16.25
CA LEU A 555 -6.92 8.27 -16.69
C LEU A 555 -7.54 7.57 -17.90
N LEU A 556 -8.88 7.48 -17.97
CA LEU A 556 -9.60 6.94 -19.11
C LEU A 556 -9.37 7.78 -20.36
N ASP A 557 -9.45 9.11 -20.23
CA ASP A 557 -9.14 10.04 -21.31
C ASP A 557 -7.68 9.91 -21.77
N ALA A 558 -6.75 9.74 -20.83
CA ALA A 558 -5.33 9.62 -21.10
C ALA A 558 -4.89 8.22 -21.58
N SER A 559 -5.68 7.17 -21.38
CA SER A 559 -5.28 5.79 -21.68
C SER A 559 -5.04 5.55 -23.18
N THR A 560 -3.90 4.93 -23.48
CA THR A 560 -3.55 4.45 -24.84
C THR A 560 -3.45 2.92 -24.92
N ASP A 561 -3.42 2.25 -23.77
CA ASP A 561 -3.29 0.80 -23.64
C ASP A 561 -4.64 0.15 -23.29
N GLU A 562 -4.99 -0.92 -23.99
CA GLU A 562 -6.27 -1.60 -23.84
C GLU A 562 -6.45 -2.25 -22.46
N ALA A 563 -5.39 -2.82 -21.87
CA ALA A 563 -5.49 -3.48 -20.57
C ALA A 563 -5.65 -2.48 -19.42
N ALA A 564 -4.98 -1.33 -19.51
CA ALA A 564 -5.19 -0.21 -18.59
C ALA A 564 -6.62 0.36 -18.70
N THR A 565 -7.11 0.56 -19.92
CA THR A 565 -8.50 0.98 -20.17
C THR A 565 -9.50 -0.01 -19.57
N GLU A 566 -9.34 -1.31 -19.80
CA GLU A 566 -10.21 -2.34 -19.24
C GLU A 566 -10.23 -2.32 -17.69
N SER A 567 -9.06 -2.14 -17.07
CA SER A 567 -8.95 -2.07 -15.60
C SER A 567 -9.66 -0.85 -15.01
N ILE A 568 -9.58 0.31 -15.70
CA ILE A 568 -10.29 1.54 -15.32
C ILE A 568 -11.80 1.34 -15.44
N LEU A 569 -12.26 0.78 -16.57
CA LEU A 569 -13.68 0.53 -16.84
C LEU A 569 -14.28 -0.45 -15.82
N LYS A 570 -13.60 -1.55 -15.51
CA LYS A 570 -14.01 -2.49 -14.45
C LYS A 570 -14.15 -1.81 -13.09
N CYS A 571 -13.24 -0.89 -12.75
CA CYS A 571 -13.33 -0.13 -11.52
C CYS A 571 -14.55 0.81 -11.52
N GLN A 572 -14.83 1.52 -12.62
CA GLN A 572 -16.01 2.38 -12.75
C GLN A 572 -17.33 1.59 -12.74
N GLU A 573 -17.40 0.44 -13.42
CA GLU A 573 -18.55 -0.48 -13.39
C GLU A 573 -18.82 -0.98 -11.97
N SER A 574 -17.77 -1.36 -11.24
CA SER A 574 -17.86 -1.80 -9.85
C SER A 574 -18.43 -0.70 -8.97
N TYR A 575 -17.90 0.52 -9.04
CA TYR A 575 -18.45 1.66 -8.29
C TYR A 575 -19.90 1.97 -8.65
N ALA A 576 -20.27 1.94 -9.94
CA ALA A 576 -21.66 2.15 -10.36
C ALA A 576 -22.60 1.07 -9.79
N SER A 577 -22.17 -0.19 -9.80
CA SER A 577 -22.89 -1.31 -9.16
C SER A 577 -23.06 -1.10 -7.67
N LEU A 578 -21.99 -0.73 -6.95
CA LEU A 578 -22.02 -0.51 -5.49
C LEU A 578 -22.95 0.66 -5.12
N CYS A 579 -22.88 1.76 -5.86
CA CYS A 579 -23.76 2.91 -5.65
C CYS A 579 -25.23 2.54 -5.91
N GLY A 580 -25.50 1.69 -6.91
CA GLY A 580 -26.81 1.13 -7.13
C GLY A 580 -27.31 0.33 -5.92
N GLN A 581 -26.45 -0.49 -5.31
CA GLN A 581 -26.84 -1.41 -4.22
C GLN A 581 -27.25 -0.63 -2.98
N LEU A 582 -26.53 0.46 -2.72
CA LEU A 582 -26.81 1.39 -1.61
C LEU A 582 -27.89 2.43 -1.95
N ARG A 583 -28.49 2.38 -3.15
CA ARG A 583 -29.50 3.34 -3.65
C ARG A 583 -29.02 4.80 -3.66
N LEU A 584 -27.73 5.02 -3.87
CA LEU A 584 -27.11 6.34 -4.00
C LEU A 584 -27.18 6.80 -5.47
N ASN A 585 -28.25 7.52 -5.82
CA ASN A 585 -28.52 7.92 -7.20
C ASN A 585 -27.46 8.87 -7.79
N THR A 586 -27.03 9.89 -7.03
CA THR A 586 -26.07 10.90 -7.51
C THR A 586 -24.72 10.29 -7.95
N PRO A 587 -24.01 9.51 -7.11
CA PRO A 587 -22.74 8.91 -7.53
C PRO A 587 -22.95 7.83 -8.60
N ARG A 588 -24.03 7.02 -8.54
CA ARG A 588 -24.38 6.04 -9.56
C ARG A 588 -24.48 6.70 -10.94
N ASP A 589 -25.29 7.75 -11.05
CA ASP A 589 -25.54 8.43 -12.32
C ASP A 589 -24.29 9.15 -12.83
N ALA A 590 -23.42 9.63 -11.94
CA ALA A 590 -22.14 10.24 -12.31
C ALA A 590 -21.16 9.23 -12.95
N PHE A 591 -21.02 8.01 -12.38
CA PHE A 591 -20.20 6.96 -12.99
C PHE A 591 -20.79 6.47 -14.32
N ILE A 592 -22.11 6.27 -14.40
CA ILE A 592 -22.79 5.91 -15.65
C ILE A 592 -22.58 7.01 -16.71
N THR A 593 -22.67 8.27 -16.32
CA THR A 593 -22.41 9.41 -17.20
C THR A 593 -20.97 9.39 -17.72
N SER A 594 -19.99 9.06 -16.89
CA SER A 594 -18.59 8.93 -17.33
C SER A 594 -18.41 7.81 -18.35
N LEU A 595 -19.02 6.64 -18.13
CA LEU A 595 -19.02 5.53 -19.10
C LEU A 595 -19.70 5.91 -20.43
N CYS A 596 -20.84 6.61 -20.35
CA CYS A 596 -21.54 7.11 -21.53
C CYS A 596 -20.69 8.12 -22.31
N LYS A 597 -20.03 9.04 -21.60
CA LYS A 597 -19.13 10.04 -22.19
C LYS A 597 -17.92 9.39 -22.87
N GLY A 598 -17.32 8.37 -22.25
CA GLY A 598 -16.19 7.62 -22.80
C GLY A 598 -16.55 6.75 -24.01
N SER A 599 -17.83 6.39 -24.16
CA SER A 599 -18.32 5.61 -25.30
C SER A 599 -18.44 6.45 -26.58
N LEU A 600 -18.55 7.77 -26.47
CA LEU A 600 -18.67 8.68 -27.61
C LEU A 600 -17.41 9.55 -27.77
N PRO A 601 -17.09 10.04 -28.99
CA PRO A 601 -15.95 10.95 -29.18
C PRO A 601 -16.17 12.29 -28.46
N PRO A 602 -15.15 12.90 -27.81
CA PRO A 602 -15.32 14.06 -26.93
C PRO A 602 -16.11 15.23 -27.54
N HIS A 603 -15.82 15.58 -28.79
CA HIS A 603 -16.51 16.67 -29.50
C HIS A 603 -17.99 16.35 -29.77
N TYR A 604 -18.32 15.07 -29.99
CA TYR A 604 -19.69 14.62 -30.21
C TYR A 604 -20.46 14.55 -28.89
N THR A 605 -19.83 14.03 -27.85
CA THR A 605 -20.39 13.86 -26.50
C THR A 605 -20.89 15.17 -25.90
N LEU A 606 -20.13 16.26 -26.01
CA LEU A 606 -20.50 17.57 -25.46
C LEU A 606 -21.81 18.12 -26.04
N THR A 607 -22.13 17.75 -27.28
CA THR A 607 -23.35 18.22 -27.95
C THR A 607 -24.56 17.32 -27.65
N VAL A 608 -24.32 16.02 -27.43
CA VAL A 608 -25.39 15.04 -27.25
C VAL A 608 -25.84 14.91 -25.80
N LEU A 609 -24.91 14.87 -24.83
CA LEU A 609 -25.21 14.49 -23.44
C LEU A 609 -25.26 15.67 -22.45
N ASN A 610 -24.85 16.87 -22.84
CA ASN A 610 -24.65 17.99 -21.89
C ASN A 610 -25.88 18.91 -21.70
N THR A 611 -27.01 18.61 -22.35
CA THR A 611 -28.23 19.43 -22.35
C THR A 611 -29.25 19.09 -21.25
N GLN A 612 -29.02 18.08 -20.40
CA GLN A 612 -30.01 17.65 -19.39
C GLN A 612 -29.79 18.18 -17.96
N ASN A 613 -28.74 18.97 -17.67
CA ASN A 613 -28.39 19.31 -16.27
C ASN A 613 -28.96 20.65 -15.74
N ASN A 614 -30.09 21.15 -16.25
CA ASN A 614 -30.62 22.47 -15.87
C ASN A 614 -31.89 22.42 -14.99
N GLY A 615 -31.89 21.57 -13.96
CA GLY A 615 -32.97 21.48 -12.98
C GLY A 615 -32.48 21.23 -11.55
N ASN A 616 -32.39 22.32 -10.78
CA ASN A 616 -32.39 22.44 -9.31
C ASN A 616 -31.12 22.25 -8.43
N SER A 617 -31.00 23.26 -7.56
CA SER A 617 -30.30 23.41 -6.27
C SER A 617 -28.84 23.88 -6.26
N GLY A 618 -28.65 25.09 -5.72
CA GLY A 618 -27.38 25.79 -5.65
C GLY A 618 -26.41 25.18 -4.66
N GLN A 619 -25.19 24.96 -5.12
CA GLN A 619 -23.97 25.26 -4.38
C GLN A 619 -22.90 25.69 -5.40
N LYS A 620 -22.51 26.96 -5.34
CA LYS A 620 -21.44 27.51 -6.17
C LYS A 620 -20.10 26.98 -5.65
N VAL A 621 -19.49 26.03 -6.35
CA VAL A 621 -18.03 25.90 -6.36
C VAL A 621 -17.54 26.59 -7.62
N ALA A 622 -16.86 27.72 -7.42
CA ALA A 622 -16.32 28.53 -8.49
C ALA A 622 -15.11 27.84 -9.14
N MET A 623 -15.28 27.31 -10.35
CA MET A 623 -14.20 27.19 -11.33
C MET A 623 -14.58 27.98 -12.57
N SER A 624 -14.24 29.25 -12.56
CA SER A 624 -14.26 30.11 -13.74
C SER A 624 -13.11 29.70 -14.68
N ARG A 625 -13.37 28.86 -15.68
CA ARG A 625 -12.52 28.76 -16.88
C ARG A 625 -13.39 28.48 -18.11
N SER A 626 -13.27 29.34 -19.11
CA SER A 626 -13.91 29.25 -20.43
C SER A 626 -13.55 27.92 -21.12
N PRO A 627 -14.51 27.02 -21.42
CA PRO A 627 -14.22 25.68 -21.96
C PRO A 627 -14.03 25.63 -23.48
N SER A 628 -14.32 26.72 -24.20
CA SER A 628 -14.58 26.63 -25.64
C SER A 628 -13.32 26.63 -26.53
N GLN A 629 -12.19 27.16 -26.05
CA GLN A 629 -10.98 27.35 -26.86
C GLN A 629 -9.86 26.34 -26.54
N ASP A 630 -9.71 25.93 -25.28
CA ASP A 630 -8.66 24.98 -24.87
C ASP A 630 -8.94 23.51 -25.27
N LEU A 631 -10.20 23.14 -25.51
CA LEU A 631 -10.58 21.78 -25.94
C LEU A 631 -10.43 21.55 -27.46
N GLN A 632 -10.35 22.60 -28.28
CA GLN A 632 -10.17 22.47 -29.73
C GLN A 632 -8.76 22.01 -30.12
N ILE A 633 -7.75 22.26 -29.26
CA ILE A 633 -6.35 21.90 -29.54
C ILE A 633 -6.00 20.53 -28.94
N ALA A 634 -6.57 20.17 -27.78
CA ALA A 634 -6.29 18.90 -27.12
C ALA A 634 -7.01 17.68 -27.76
N GLY A 635 -8.18 17.89 -28.37
CA GLY A 635 -8.98 16.81 -28.98
C GLY A 635 -8.46 16.34 -30.33
N THR A 636 -7.78 17.21 -31.09
CA THR A 636 -7.23 16.90 -32.41
C THR A 636 -5.93 16.08 -32.32
N GLU A 637 -5.03 16.40 -31.38
CA GLU A 637 -3.73 15.72 -31.26
C GLU A 637 -3.82 14.29 -30.67
N ALA A 638 -4.75 14.02 -29.75
CA ALA A 638 -4.96 12.67 -29.21
C ALA A 638 -5.65 11.72 -30.23
N MET A 639 -6.44 12.29 -31.14
CA MET A 639 -7.14 11.56 -32.20
C MET A 639 -6.19 11.16 -33.34
N GLU A 640 -5.11 11.91 -33.58
CA GLU A 640 -4.09 11.58 -34.59
C GLU A 640 -3.29 10.30 -34.29
N ARG A 641 -3.31 9.79 -33.05
CA ARG A 641 -2.57 8.58 -32.64
C ARG A 641 -3.43 7.42 -32.15
N SER A 642 -4.71 7.64 -31.90
CA SER A 642 -5.64 6.58 -31.49
C SER A 642 -6.12 5.82 -32.74
N HIS A 643 -6.09 4.48 -32.71
CA HIS A 643 -6.59 3.68 -33.83
C HIS A 643 -8.09 3.92 -34.01
N VAL A 644 -8.44 4.67 -35.07
CA VAL A 644 -9.81 4.87 -35.51
C VAL A 644 -10.30 3.55 -36.08
N VAL A 645 -11.38 3.02 -35.50
CA VAL A 645 -11.90 1.70 -35.84
C VAL A 645 -13.21 1.73 -36.61
N ALA A 646 -13.98 2.82 -36.48
CA ALA A 646 -15.18 3.05 -37.25
C ALA A 646 -15.37 4.54 -37.54
N VAL A 647 -15.88 4.88 -38.72
CA VAL A 647 -16.32 6.22 -39.09
C VAL A 647 -17.77 6.12 -39.51
N GLY A 648 -18.64 6.94 -38.94
CA GLY A 648 -20.05 6.99 -39.31
C GLY A 648 -20.56 8.41 -39.37
N THR A 649 -21.86 8.56 -39.59
CA THR A 649 -22.52 9.88 -39.57
C THR A 649 -23.10 10.18 -38.20
N ALA A 650 -23.09 11.47 -37.83
CA ALA A 650 -23.79 11.94 -36.65
C ALA A 650 -25.30 11.64 -36.75
N LEU A 651 -25.90 11.09 -35.69
CA LEU A 651 -27.35 11.01 -35.59
C LEU A 651 -27.95 12.43 -35.52
N PRO A 652 -28.95 12.78 -36.35
CA PRO A 652 -29.67 14.04 -36.21
C PRO A 652 -30.39 14.09 -34.86
N THR A 653 -30.12 15.12 -34.05
CA THR A 653 -30.84 15.39 -32.80
C THR A 653 -31.27 16.86 -32.72
N ALA A 654 -32.23 17.18 -31.85
CA ALA A 654 -32.66 18.55 -31.61
C ALA A 654 -31.54 19.40 -30.98
N SER A 655 -30.59 18.76 -30.29
CA SER A 655 -29.44 19.39 -29.63
C SER A 655 -28.29 19.76 -30.58
N LEU A 656 -28.28 19.25 -31.81
CA LEU A 656 -27.25 19.54 -32.81
C LEU A 656 -27.70 20.69 -33.75
N PRO A 657 -26.87 21.73 -33.97
CA PRO A 657 -27.16 22.78 -34.96
C PRO A 657 -27.27 22.22 -36.38
N ALA A 658 -28.12 22.81 -37.22
CA ALA A 658 -28.42 22.33 -38.57
C ALA A 658 -27.19 22.11 -39.49
N GLY A 659 -26.05 22.76 -39.23
CA GLY A 659 -24.80 22.59 -39.97
C GLY A 659 -23.82 21.53 -39.42
N ALA A 660 -24.05 21.01 -38.20
CA ALA A 660 -23.16 20.06 -37.53
C ALA A 660 -23.47 18.59 -37.84
N HIS A 661 -24.59 18.30 -38.54
CA HIS A 661 -25.06 16.93 -38.80
C HIS A 661 -24.34 16.21 -39.96
N GLN A 662 -23.46 16.90 -40.69
CA GLN A 662 -22.82 16.38 -41.92
C GLN A 662 -21.36 15.96 -41.73
N GLY A 663 -20.79 16.11 -40.52
CA GLY A 663 -19.41 15.73 -40.23
C GLY A 663 -19.26 14.23 -39.94
N PRO A 664 -18.17 13.57 -40.39
CA PRO A 664 -17.87 12.19 -40.00
C PRO A 664 -17.57 12.11 -38.50
N VAL A 665 -18.19 11.14 -37.82
CA VAL A 665 -17.94 10.81 -36.41
C VAL A 665 -17.02 9.58 -36.38
N MET A 666 -15.86 9.73 -35.75
CA MET A 666 -14.81 8.71 -35.73
C MET A 666 -14.74 8.06 -34.35
N LEU A 667 -15.00 6.75 -34.29
CA LEU A 667 -14.89 5.93 -33.09
C LEU A 667 -13.50 5.29 -33.02
N THR A 668 -12.96 5.25 -31.81
CA THR A 668 -11.69 4.59 -31.48
C THR A 668 -11.93 3.23 -30.82
N ALA A 669 -10.92 2.36 -30.76
CA ALA A 669 -11.01 1.09 -30.02
C ALA A 669 -11.45 1.30 -28.56
N LYS A 670 -10.97 2.38 -27.91
CA LYS A 670 -11.39 2.79 -26.57
C LYS A 670 -12.90 3.04 -26.47
N ASN A 671 -13.50 3.71 -27.46
CA ASN A 671 -14.95 3.95 -27.47
C ASN A 671 -15.75 2.65 -27.51
N ILE A 672 -15.28 1.66 -28.29
CA ILE A 672 -15.88 0.32 -28.38
C ILE A 672 -15.75 -0.44 -27.05
N GLN A 673 -14.61 -0.34 -26.35
CA GLN A 673 -14.44 -0.91 -25.01
C GLN A 673 -15.37 -0.27 -23.98
N CYS A 674 -15.50 1.06 -23.98
CA CYS A 674 -16.46 1.78 -23.14
C CYS A 674 -17.91 1.34 -23.43
N MET A 675 -18.28 1.15 -24.70
CA MET A 675 -19.60 0.64 -25.08
C MET A 675 -19.84 -0.77 -24.54
N ARG A 676 -18.84 -1.66 -24.63
CA ARG A 676 -18.91 -3.01 -24.08
C ARG A 676 -19.09 -2.99 -22.57
N ALA A 677 -18.34 -2.13 -21.87
CA ALA A 677 -18.47 -1.90 -20.44
C ALA A 677 -19.87 -1.40 -20.06
N LEU A 678 -20.40 -0.43 -20.79
CA LEU A 678 -21.75 0.11 -20.60
C LEU A 678 -22.84 -0.96 -20.78
N LEU A 679 -22.73 -1.79 -21.83
CA LEU A 679 -23.66 -2.90 -22.07
C LEU A 679 -23.56 -3.98 -20.98
N SER A 680 -22.35 -4.30 -20.53
CA SER A 680 -22.11 -5.23 -19.42
C SER A 680 -22.77 -4.75 -18.13
N LEU A 681 -22.58 -3.46 -17.78
CA LEU A 681 -23.20 -2.84 -16.62
C LEU A 681 -24.72 -2.86 -16.71
N ALA A 682 -25.29 -2.45 -17.85
CA ALA A 682 -26.74 -2.40 -18.06
C ALA A 682 -27.37 -3.80 -18.02
N HIS A 683 -26.67 -4.83 -18.51
CA HIS A 683 -27.15 -6.21 -18.46
C HIS A 683 -27.09 -6.80 -17.04
N CYS A 684 -25.99 -6.56 -16.32
CA CYS A 684 -25.79 -7.13 -14.98
C CYS A 684 -26.54 -6.38 -13.85
N ARG A 685 -26.89 -5.10 -14.06
CA ARG A 685 -27.43 -4.19 -13.03
C ARG A 685 -28.60 -3.34 -13.56
N GLY A 686 -29.32 -3.84 -14.56
CA GLY A 686 -30.43 -3.12 -15.21
C GLY A 686 -31.58 -2.78 -14.25
N ASP A 687 -31.71 -3.55 -13.17
CA ASP A 687 -32.65 -3.35 -12.06
C ASP A 687 -32.39 -2.06 -11.28
N MET A 688 -31.16 -1.54 -11.33
CA MET A 688 -30.70 -0.48 -10.42
C MET A 688 -30.42 0.84 -11.14
N LEU A 689 -30.60 0.88 -12.47
CA LEU A 689 -30.34 2.06 -13.30
C LEU A 689 -31.36 3.18 -13.08
N GLY A 690 -32.63 2.86 -12.83
CA GLY A 690 -33.70 3.86 -12.65
C GLY A 690 -33.75 4.87 -13.80
N SER A 691 -33.70 6.17 -13.49
CA SER A 691 -33.68 7.26 -14.48
C SER A 691 -32.47 7.25 -15.41
N ALA A 692 -31.37 6.60 -15.03
CA ALA A 692 -30.17 6.52 -15.87
C ALA A 692 -30.40 5.69 -17.14
N TRP A 693 -31.46 4.88 -17.22
CA TRP A 693 -31.84 4.14 -18.43
C TRP A 693 -31.95 5.05 -19.65
N HIS A 694 -32.50 6.26 -19.50
CA HIS A 694 -32.60 7.21 -20.60
C HIS A 694 -31.21 7.61 -21.13
N LEU A 695 -30.27 7.95 -20.24
CA LEU A 695 -28.90 8.32 -20.63
C LEU A 695 -28.16 7.15 -21.32
N VAL A 696 -28.30 5.94 -20.79
CA VAL A 696 -27.70 4.73 -21.36
C VAL A 696 -28.27 4.46 -22.75
N LEU A 697 -29.60 4.48 -22.90
CA LEU A 697 -30.28 4.19 -24.17
C LEU A 697 -30.01 5.26 -25.23
N THR A 698 -29.96 6.54 -24.85
CA THR A 698 -29.55 7.62 -25.75
C THR A 698 -28.13 7.36 -26.26
N THR A 699 -27.20 7.02 -25.37
CA THR A 699 -25.82 6.71 -25.77
C THR A 699 -25.76 5.50 -26.73
N LEU A 700 -26.51 4.43 -26.43
CA LEU A 700 -26.59 3.24 -27.27
C LEU A 700 -27.23 3.53 -28.64
N GLN A 701 -28.27 4.36 -28.70
CA GLN A 701 -28.90 4.81 -29.95
C GLN A 701 -27.88 5.50 -30.86
N HIS A 702 -27.11 6.43 -30.31
CA HIS A 702 -26.07 7.13 -31.06
C HIS A 702 -24.97 6.18 -31.55
N LEU A 703 -24.52 5.24 -30.72
CA LEU A 703 -23.51 4.24 -31.09
C LEU A 703 -23.99 3.31 -32.19
N VAL A 704 -25.21 2.76 -32.05
CA VAL A 704 -25.86 1.90 -33.04
C VAL A 704 -25.96 2.62 -34.39
N TRP A 705 -26.32 3.90 -34.38
CA TRP A 705 -26.41 4.72 -35.59
C TRP A 705 -25.04 4.91 -36.25
N ILE A 706 -24.02 5.31 -35.49
CA ILE A 706 -22.65 5.51 -36.01
C ILE A 706 -22.08 4.21 -36.57
N LEU A 707 -22.40 3.07 -35.95
CA LEU A 707 -21.99 1.74 -36.41
C LEU A 707 -22.83 1.18 -37.58
N GLY A 708 -23.86 1.90 -38.04
CA GLY A 708 -24.69 1.50 -39.18
C GLY A 708 -25.56 0.27 -38.92
N LEU A 709 -25.89 -0.01 -37.66
CA LEU A 709 -26.74 -1.13 -37.26
C LEU A 709 -28.22 -0.75 -37.49
N LYS A 710 -28.91 -1.48 -38.38
CA LYS A 710 -30.32 -1.22 -38.71
C LYS A 710 -31.23 -2.28 -38.08
N PRO A 711 -32.44 -1.91 -37.63
CA PRO A 711 -33.40 -2.87 -37.10
C PRO A 711 -33.92 -3.80 -38.22
N SER A 712 -34.06 -5.08 -37.88
CA SER A 712 -34.64 -6.11 -38.74
C SER A 712 -36.07 -6.46 -38.29
N ASN A 713 -36.80 -7.19 -39.15
CA ASN A 713 -38.16 -7.66 -38.84
C ASN A 713 -38.11 -8.56 -37.60
N GLY A 714 -38.53 -8.03 -36.44
CA GLY A 714 -38.40 -8.67 -35.12
C GLY A 714 -37.62 -7.87 -34.06
N GLY A 715 -37.15 -6.66 -34.36
CA GLY A 715 -36.52 -5.76 -33.37
C GLY A 715 -35.03 -5.97 -33.14
N SER A 716 -34.49 -7.12 -33.57
CA SER A 716 -33.04 -7.38 -33.56
C SER A 716 -32.31 -6.46 -34.54
N LEU A 717 -31.14 -5.96 -34.15
CA LEU A 717 -30.31 -5.10 -35.00
C LEU A 717 -29.35 -5.94 -35.82
N LYS A 718 -29.24 -5.66 -37.12
CA LYS A 718 -28.32 -6.34 -38.03
C LYS A 718 -27.47 -5.31 -38.76
N ILE A 719 -26.28 -5.74 -39.18
CA ILE A 719 -25.46 -4.99 -40.11
C ILE A 719 -26.24 -4.91 -41.43
N GLY A 720 -26.45 -3.71 -41.96
CA GLY A 720 -27.10 -3.55 -43.25
C GLY A 720 -26.31 -4.27 -44.34
N GLN A 721 -26.80 -5.41 -44.84
CA GLN A 721 -26.10 -6.26 -45.82
C GLN A 721 -26.07 -5.69 -47.25
N GLN A 722 -26.48 -4.44 -47.48
CA GLN A 722 -26.40 -3.82 -48.80
C GLN A 722 -25.18 -2.90 -48.89
N LEU A 723 -24.07 -3.46 -49.37
CA LEU A 723 -22.91 -2.75 -49.94
C LEU A 723 -23.28 -1.97 -51.24
N ASN A 724 -24.47 -1.36 -51.31
CA ASN A 724 -24.86 -0.50 -52.42
C ASN A 724 -24.59 0.96 -52.05
N GLU A 725 -23.39 1.46 -52.41
CA GLU A 725 -22.95 2.85 -52.68
C GLU A 725 -23.42 4.03 -51.81
N SER A 726 -24.17 3.82 -50.72
CA SER A 726 -24.87 4.89 -49.98
C SER A 726 -24.82 4.74 -48.45
N SER A 727 -24.09 3.75 -47.91
CA SER A 727 -23.75 3.72 -46.49
C SER A 727 -22.48 4.50 -46.24
N SER A 728 -22.59 5.67 -45.60
CA SER A 728 -21.49 6.55 -45.19
C SER A 728 -20.62 5.99 -44.04
N THR A 729 -20.86 4.74 -43.62
CA THR A 729 -20.18 4.09 -42.50
C THR A 729 -19.01 3.22 -42.96
N VAL A 730 -17.81 3.47 -42.43
CA VAL A 730 -16.58 2.71 -42.72
C VAL A 730 -16.12 2.03 -41.43
N ILE A 731 -16.00 0.70 -41.43
CA ILE A 731 -15.60 -0.09 -40.25
C ILE A 731 -14.36 -0.92 -40.60
N THR A 732 -13.38 -0.94 -39.70
CA THR A 732 -12.15 -1.73 -39.86
C THR A 732 -12.40 -3.22 -39.66
N THR A 733 -11.64 -4.07 -40.36
CA THR A 733 -11.75 -5.54 -40.29
C THR A 733 -11.53 -6.08 -38.87
N ALA A 734 -10.67 -5.45 -38.08
CA ALA A 734 -10.39 -5.84 -36.70
C ALA A 734 -11.64 -5.74 -35.78
N VAL A 735 -12.52 -4.77 -36.03
CA VAL A 735 -13.71 -4.52 -35.19
C VAL A 735 -14.96 -5.23 -35.71
N MET A 736 -14.91 -5.90 -36.86
CA MET A 736 -16.06 -6.68 -37.37
C MET A 736 -16.44 -7.83 -36.43
N ALA A 737 -15.46 -8.47 -35.77
CA ALA A 737 -15.72 -9.50 -34.77
C ALA A 737 -16.35 -8.90 -33.50
N ASP A 738 -15.80 -7.78 -33.01
CA ASP A 738 -16.34 -7.05 -31.86
C ASP A 738 -17.77 -6.56 -32.11
N LEU A 739 -18.09 -6.15 -33.34
CA LEU A 739 -19.43 -5.69 -33.70
C LEU A 739 -20.48 -6.81 -33.58
N GLN A 740 -20.13 -8.04 -33.97
CA GLN A 740 -21.02 -9.19 -33.76
C GLN A 740 -21.24 -9.46 -32.26
N VAL A 741 -20.18 -9.36 -31.45
CA VAL A 741 -20.26 -9.51 -29.99
C VAL A 741 -21.14 -8.40 -29.39
N LEU A 742 -20.95 -7.14 -29.78
CA LEU A 742 -21.73 -6.00 -29.32
C LEU A 742 -23.21 -6.11 -29.71
N SER A 743 -23.50 -6.50 -30.95
CA SER A 743 -24.87 -6.75 -31.40
C SER A 743 -25.55 -7.86 -30.58
N ALA A 744 -24.82 -8.94 -30.29
CA ALA A 744 -25.31 -10.02 -29.45
C ALA A 744 -25.47 -9.62 -27.98
N MET A 745 -24.61 -8.74 -27.45
CA MET A 745 -24.76 -8.18 -26.10
C MET A 745 -25.97 -7.26 -26.01
N LEU A 746 -26.23 -6.46 -27.05
CA LEU A 746 -27.37 -5.56 -27.12
C LEU A 746 -28.70 -6.34 -27.19
N SER A 747 -28.80 -7.40 -28.01
CA SER A 747 -30.01 -8.26 -27.98
C SER A 747 -30.16 -8.96 -26.62
N ARG A 748 -29.07 -9.50 -26.05
CA ARG A 748 -29.10 -10.09 -24.69
C ARG A 748 -29.57 -9.12 -23.61
N LEU A 749 -29.24 -7.84 -23.71
CA LEU A 749 -29.71 -6.80 -22.79
C LEU A 749 -31.24 -6.74 -22.76
N PHE A 750 -31.88 -6.64 -23.93
CA PHE A 750 -33.34 -6.57 -24.00
C PHE A 750 -34.02 -7.93 -23.77
N GLU A 751 -33.40 -9.05 -24.15
CA GLU A 751 -33.85 -10.40 -23.76
C GLU A 751 -33.79 -10.61 -22.24
N SER A 752 -32.81 -10.02 -21.55
CA SER A 752 -32.69 -10.12 -20.10
C SER A 752 -33.72 -9.28 -19.35
N SER A 753 -34.48 -8.42 -20.04
CA SER A 753 -35.55 -7.63 -19.42
C SER A 753 -36.64 -8.49 -18.76
N GLN A 754 -36.80 -9.76 -19.18
CA GLN A 754 -37.69 -10.73 -18.51
C GLN A 754 -37.34 -10.96 -17.04
N TYR A 755 -36.08 -10.75 -16.64
CA TYR A 755 -35.60 -10.93 -15.27
C TYR A 755 -35.61 -9.65 -14.44
N LEU A 756 -35.94 -8.50 -15.05
CA LEU A 756 -36.09 -7.24 -14.32
C LEU A 756 -37.36 -7.28 -13.46
N ASP A 757 -37.34 -6.60 -12.32
CA ASP A 757 -38.54 -6.35 -11.53
C ASP A 757 -39.48 -5.36 -12.27
N ASP A 758 -40.72 -5.27 -11.81
CA ASP A 758 -41.74 -4.47 -12.50
C ASP A 758 -41.41 -2.96 -12.48
N VAL A 759 -40.72 -2.48 -11.44
CA VAL A 759 -40.29 -1.08 -11.31
C VAL A 759 -39.17 -0.76 -12.30
N ALA A 760 -38.12 -1.58 -12.38
CA ALA A 760 -37.05 -1.34 -13.34
C ALA A 760 -37.52 -1.55 -14.78
N LEU A 761 -38.42 -2.51 -15.03
CA LEU A 761 -39.04 -2.68 -16.34
C LEU A 761 -39.83 -1.42 -16.74
N HIS A 762 -40.56 -0.81 -15.80
CA HIS A 762 -41.26 0.45 -16.06
C HIS A 762 -40.28 1.59 -16.42
N HIS A 763 -39.17 1.73 -15.68
CA HIS A 763 -38.13 2.72 -16.02
C HIS A 763 -37.50 2.48 -17.40
N LEU A 764 -37.28 1.23 -17.78
CA LEU A 764 -36.76 0.86 -19.10
C LEU A 764 -37.75 1.27 -20.21
N ILE A 765 -39.04 0.94 -20.04
CA ILE A 765 -40.10 1.27 -21.00
C ILE A 765 -40.29 2.78 -21.11
N ASP A 766 -40.38 3.49 -19.99
CA ASP A 766 -40.51 4.95 -19.96
C ASP A 766 -39.35 5.64 -20.67
N ALA A 767 -38.11 5.17 -20.44
CA ALA A 767 -36.93 5.69 -21.12
C ALA A 767 -36.97 5.45 -22.65
N LEU A 768 -37.44 4.28 -23.08
CA LEU A 768 -37.62 3.96 -24.50
C LEU A 768 -38.74 4.79 -25.16
N CYS A 769 -39.87 5.00 -24.46
CA CYS A 769 -40.95 5.87 -24.94
C CYS A 769 -40.44 7.31 -25.12
N LYS A 770 -39.76 7.88 -24.12
CA LYS A 770 -39.14 9.22 -24.22
C LYS A 770 -38.21 9.35 -25.42
N LEU A 771 -37.32 8.38 -25.61
CA LEU A 771 -36.38 8.37 -26.73
C LEU A 771 -37.10 8.26 -28.09
N SER A 772 -38.21 7.52 -28.14
CA SER A 772 -39.07 7.44 -29.31
C SER A 772 -39.81 8.74 -29.60
N THR A 773 -40.27 9.46 -28.58
CA THR A 773 -40.91 10.79 -28.74
C THR A 773 -39.91 11.80 -29.29
N GLU A 774 -38.70 11.86 -28.74
CA GLU A 774 -37.61 12.71 -29.23
C GLU A 774 -37.26 12.42 -30.70
N SER A 775 -37.24 11.12 -31.06
CA SER A 775 -36.99 10.70 -32.45
C SER A 775 -38.14 11.07 -33.39
N MET A 776 -39.37 11.13 -32.89
CA MET A 776 -40.56 11.51 -33.66
C MET A 776 -40.64 13.03 -33.91
N GLU A 777 -40.30 13.86 -32.92
CA GLU A 777 -40.19 15.32 -33.08
C GLU A 777 -39.23 15.70 -34.23
N LEU A 778 -38.19 14.89 -34.42
CA LEU A 778 -37.24 15.05 -35.52
C LEU A 778 -37.82 14.65 -36.88
N ALA A 779 -38.68 13.62 -36.93
CA ALA A 779 -39.40 13.23 -38.13
C ALA A 779 -40.35 14.35 -38.60
N TYR A 780 -41.06 15.01 -37.68
CA TYR A 780 -41.87 16.19 -37.98
C TYR A 780 -41.05 17.36 -38.56
N SER A 781 -39.76 17.40 -38.25
CA SER A 781 -38.81 18.39 -38.77
C SER A 781 -38.17 17.98 -40.11
N ASN A 782 -38.72 16.98 -40.82
CA ASN A 782 -38.20 16.40 -42.07
C ASN A 782 -36.75 15.87 -41.96
N ARG A 783 -36.33 15.40 -40.78
CA ARG A 783 -35.04 14.73 -40.57
C ARG A 783 -35.24 13.23 -40.46
N GLU A 784 -34.26 12.43 -40.88
CA GLU A 784 -34.32 10.97 -40.75
C GLU A 784 -34.33 10.58 -39.26
N PRO A 785 -35.40 9.95 -38.75
CA PRO A 785 -35.50 9.59 -37.34
C PRO A 785 -34.81 8.26 -37.05
N SER A 786 -34.28 8.12 -35.84
CA SER A 786 -33.77 6.83 -35.35
C SER A 786 -34.93 5.87 -35.09
N LEU A 787 -34.87 4.67 -35.67
CA LEU A 787 -35.83 3.59 -35.41
C LEU A 787 -35.44 2.72 -34.20
N PHE A 788 -34.34 3.05 -33.51
CA PHE A 788 -33.79 2.26 -32.40
C PHE A 788 -34.82 2.05 -31.28
N ALA A 789 -35.42 3.13 -30.77
CA ALA A 789 -36.34 3.07 -29.64
C ALA A 789 -37.55 2.17 -29.92
N VAL A 790 -38.16 2.32 -31.10
CA VAL A 790 -39.32 1.51 -31.52
C VAL A 790 -38.95 0.04 -31.69
N ALA A 791 -37.81 -0.26 -32.31
CA ALA A 791 -37.33 -1.63 -32.48
C ALA A 791 -37.08 -2.31 -31.12
N LYS A 792 -36.53 -1.58 -30.15
CA LYS A 792 -36.26 -2.10 -28.80
C LYS A 792 -37.49 -2.14 -27.90
N LEU A 793 -38.48 -1.27 -28.10
CA LEU A 793 -39.81 -1.43 -27.50
C LEU A 793 -40.47 -2.73 -27.95
N LEU A 794 -40.37 -3.08 -29.24
CA LEU A 794 -40.90 -4.34 -29.76
C LEU A 794 -40.22 -5.56 -29.12
N GLU A 795 -38.88 -5.59 -29.10
CA GLU A 795 -38.10 -6.69 -28.51
C GLU A 795 -38.41 -6.84 -27.00
N THR A 796 -38.43 -5.72 -26.26
CA THR A 796 -38.78 -5.70 -24.83
C THR A 796 -40.22 -6.16 -24.60
N GLY A 797 -41.16 -5.73 -25.44
CA GLY A 797 -42.57 -6.11 -25.34
C GLY A 797 -42.81 -7.60 -25.57
N LEU A 798 -42.17 -8.18 -26.60
CA LEU A 798 -42.28 -9.60 -26.92
C LEU A 798 -41.76 -10.50 -25.79
N VAL A 799 -40.65 -10.11 -25.16
CA VAL A 799 -40.01 -10.85 -24.08
C VAL A 799 -40.83 -10.78 -22.78
N ASN A 800 -41.60 -9.70 -22.58
CA ASN A 800 -42.37 -9.47 -21.35
C ASN A 800 -43.88 -9.68 -21.51
N LEU A 801 -44.33 -10.42 -22.53
CA LEU A 801 -45.76 -10.67 -22.78
C LEU A 801 -46.48 -11.33 -21.59
N SER A 802 -45.77 -12.12 -20.77
CA SER A 802 -46.32 -12.71 -19.55
C SER A 802 -46.74 -11.67 -18.50
N ARG A 803 -46.20 -10.45 -18.58
CA ARG A 803 -46.44 -9.32 -17.65
C ARG A 803 -47.07 -8.13 -18.36
N VAL A 804 -47.96 -8.42 -19.30
CA VAL A 804 -48.58 -7.42 -20.18
C VAL A 804 -49.22 -6.27 -19.39
N GLU A 805 -49.75 -6.51 -18.18
CA GLU A 805 -50.39 -5.48 -17.36
C GLU A 805 -49.46 -4.31 -16.97
N VAL A 806 -48.16 -4.59 -16.81
CA VAL A 806 -47.14 -3.59 -16.42
C VAL A 806 -46.75 -2.71 -17.61
N LEU A 807 -46.63 -3.31 -18.80
CA LEU A 807 -46.13 -2.64 -20.01
C LEU A 807 -47.25 -2.06 -20.89
N TRP A 808 -48.45 -2.62 -20.85
CA TRP A 808 -49.49 -2.31 -21.84
C TRP A 808 -49.97 -0.86 -21.76
N LYS A 809 -50.22 -0.34 -20.55
CA LYS A 809 -50.66 1.05 -20.36
C LYS A 809 -49.65 2.07 -20.92
N PRO A 810 -48.37 2.07 -20.50
CA PRO A 810 -47.39 3.04 -21.03
C PRO A 810 -47.13 2.87 -22.52
N VAL A 811 -47.05 1.63 -23.02
CA VAL A 811 -46.81 1.37 -24.46
C VAL A 811 -48.01 1.79 -25.32
N THR A 812 -49.24 1.49 -24.92
CA THR A 812 -50.43 1.89 -25.70
C THR A 812 -50.65 3.40 -25.68
N ALA A 813 -50.43 4.05 -24.54
CA ALA A 813 -50.48 5.51 -24.45
C ALA A 813 -49.47 6.15 -25.42
N HIS A 814 -48.23 5.65 -25.42
CA HIS A 814 -47.18 6.10 -26.34
C HIS A 814 -47.53 5.84 -27.82
N LEU A 815 -48.06 4.65 -28.15
CA LEU A 815 -48.47 4.33 -29.51
C LEU A 815 -49.65 5.19 -30.00
N LEU A 816 -50.56 5.59 -29.11
CA LEU A 816 -51.64 6.53 -29.44
C LEU A 816 -51.08 7.93 -29.72
N GLU A 817 -50.17 8.41 -28.87
CA GLU A 817 -49.50 9.70 -29.04
C GLU A 817 -48.69 9.76 -30.35
N VAL A 818 -47.94 8.70 -30.65
CA VAL A 818 -47.16 8.58 -31.88
C VAL A 818 -48.04 8.35 -33.12
N GLY A 819 -49.15 7.62 -32.95
CA GLY A 819 -50.12 7.33 -34.02
C GLY A 819 -51.04 8.50 -34.37
N GLY A 820 -51.02 9.59 -33.59
CA GLY A 820 -51.86 10.78 -33.78
C GLY A 820 -53.35 10.52 -33.53
N LEU A 821 -53.69 9.57 -32.65
CA LEU A 821 -55.06 9.14 -32.31
C LEU A 821 -55.54 9.68 -30.97
#